data_AF-A0A4Y7SJY3-F1
#
_entry.id   AF-A0A4Y7SJY3-F1
#
_cell.length_a   1.000
_cell.length_b   1.000
_cell.length_c   1.000
_cell.angle_alpha   90.00
_cell.angle_beta   90.00
_cell.angle_gamma   90.00
#
_symmetry.space_group_name_H-M   'P 1'
#
loop_
_entity.id
_entity.type
_entity.pdbx_description
1 polymer ?
#
loop_
_entity_poly.entity_id
_entity_poly.type
_entity_poly.pdbx_seq_one_letter_code
_entity_poly.pdbx_strand_id
1 'polypeptide(L)'
;MPDPRSGQLVVLLREAYGGSPSALRALLAFLVTNDNAKPVAALLDKLDPSKIPPASQIGEPLTHEAENAIIAIRSITSIFQSLGLEPKHPRVVQLRLHYGGLVLERWSTVMRWLVYYMLQAPYYSNPAGSIHFCTEVLMHITVNEEKDVWQEELLYLPSTTDFIYLLLCQVDPRNKSYHYIPMSSRGCSIMWMLWEYINDYSAFSNALARLKAVTPRTRDKIISSLVLRARHIAEIANGKREGLNASSKEDDKLLLAGRSLYLLMFCTSQLLIDPALWKVFLKHDFLFEYASALSILSTKAHDYEMELRRVAEEISGEDPPAKVKIPGLGEGFWKLMADTIAWFVKTLVMKRTPKPSSSIPSAIRGGIMHTALRCLLHLHPEAEVVNRLIDDAVTCTLSFVTTRKGYLALTKGYQDSSPSPTVEDELDDLLGRARRHSKAGKQVCKEIRECVERGERAFERYPTAALKLMLRMCGNRKHPLRLPGGAANTPYRVCARCHNVAYCSERCQREDWTTFHSKECSSFEKWYTSRQEDGQWTYFDIRRDCVLYLENLADWDLWPLVDHGVTRSQKQFTDPRLFRPRPGQIYRPDSKISVFDFASFEGLALKSKYSLNAYYNACWKYINPEWDARVRRICRDVEESNGWSCLVEGIFLHNETLCLFVLVRLGWDGDARDERRYKVEETVWRLGPRSVTEYIWDGFEEDK
;
A
#
# COMPACT_ATOMS: atom_id res chain seq x y z
N MET A 1 24.65 33.05 50.60
CA MET A 1 23.86 31.89 51.06
C MET A 1 23.09 31.34 49.88
N PRO A 2 22.98 30.00 49.71
CA PRO A 2 22.13 29.44 48.66
C PRO A 2 20.68 29.91 48.85
N ASP A 3 20.01 30.26 47.75
CA ASP A 3 18.60 30.65 47.78
C ASP A 3 17.79 29.46 48.33
N PRO A 4 17.05 29.59 49.45
CA PRO A 4 16.27 28.48 50.02
C PRO A 4 15.28 27.86 49.00
N ARG A 5 14.89 28.62 47.98
CA ARG A 5 14.03 28.16 46.88
C ARG A 5 14.71 27.12 45.98
N SER A 6 16.06 27.13 45.88
CA SER A 6 16.79 26.15 45.07
C SER A 6 16.67 24.74 45.65
N GLY A 7 16.63 24.62 46.98
CA GLY A 7 16.41 23.33 47.66
C GLY A 7 15.02 22.76 47.39
N GLN A 8 13.99 23.61 47.46
CA GLN A 8 12.60 23.20 47.19
C GLN A 8 12.42 22.72 45.74
N LEU A 9 13.01 23.41 44.77
CA LEU A 9 12.90 23.00 43.36
C LEU A 9 13.52 21.61 43.12
N VAL A 10 14.66 21.30 43.73
CA VAL A 10 15.30 19.97 43.59
C VAL A 10 14.40 18.86 44.13
N VAL A 11 13.70 19.10 45.24
CA VAL A 11 12.72 18.16 45.79
C VAL A 11 11.54 17.97 44.84
N LEU A 12 10.96 19.07 44.35
CA LEU A 12 9.83 19.02 43.40
C LEU A 12 10.20 18.33 42.08
N LEU A 13 11.40 18.55 41.55
CA LEU A 13 11.90 17.86 40.35
C LEU A 13 12.08 16.36 40.59
N ARG A 14 12.56 15.97 41.78
CA ARG A 14 12.70 14.56 42.15
C ARG A 14 11.35 13.87 42.29
N GLU A 15 10.35 14.54 42.84
CA GLU A 15 8.99 14.01 42.96
C GLU A 15 8.29 13.95 41.60
N ALA A 16 8.49 14.96 40.75
CA ALA A 16 7.95 15.01 39.39
C ALA A 16 8.55 13.97 38.45
N TYR A 17 9.74 13.43 38.77
CA TYR A 17 10.43 12.41 37.97
C TYR A 17 9.56 11.16 37.71
N GLY A 18 8.70 10.78 38.66
CA GLY A 18 7.79 9.65 38.49
C GLY A 18 6.59 9.91 37.57
N GLY A 19 6.49 11.11 36.97
CA GLY A 19 5.35 11.51 36.15
C GLY A 19 4.03 11.62 36.92
N SER A 20 4.09 11.69 38.26
CA SER A 20 2.89 11.77 39.09
C SER A 20 2.13 13.07 38.78
N PRO A 21 0.82 13.01 38.43
CA PRO A 21 0.04 14.20 38.13
C PRO A 21 0.05 15.22 39.28
N SER A 22 0.07 14.78 40.54
CA SER A 22 0.14 15.70 41.69
C SER A 22 1.50 16.38 41.82
N ALA A 23 2.58 15.65 41.60
CA ALA A 23 3.94 16.20 41.67
C ALA A 23 4.21 17.18 40.51
N LEU A 24 3.74 16.85 39.30
CA LEU A 24 3.83 17.75 38.13
C LEU A 24 3.02 19.04 38.36
N ARG A 25 1.83 18.96 38.96
CA ARG A 25 1.05 20.16 39.33
C ARG A 25 1.75 21.00 40.41
N ALA A 26 2.36 20.35 41.41
CA ALA A 26 3.13 21.05 42.43
C ALA A 26 4.34 21.79 41.84
N LEU A 27 5.06 21.13 40.92
CA LEU A 27 6.15 21.73 40.15
C LEU A 27 5.65 22.92 39.32
N LEU A 28 4.53 22.75 38.59
CA LEU A 28 3.92 23.84 37.81
C LEU A 28 3.58 25.05 38.68
N ALA A 29 2.90 24.84 39.81
CA ALA A 29 2.53 25.92 40.73
C ALA A 29 3.77 26.65 41.26
N PHE A 30 4.84 25.92 41.58
CA PHE A 30 6.11 26.50 41.97
C PHE A 30 6.74 27.35 40.86
N LEU A 31 6.77 26.84 39.61
CA LEU A 31 7.34 27.55 38.46
C LEU A 31 6.56 28.82 38.12
N VAL A 32 5.22 28.78 38.17
CA VAL A 32 4.36 29.95 37.93
C VAL A 32 4.54 31.02 39.01
N THR A 33 4.78 30.62 40.26
CA THR A 33 4.98 31.54 41.39
C THR A 33 6.39 32.14 41.40
N ASN A 34 7.38 31.38 40.92
CA ASN A 34 8.79 31.77 40.94
C ASN A 34 9.28 31.96 39.50
N ASP A 35 9.06 33.16 38.96
CA ASP A 35 9.49 33.59 37.63
C ASP A 35 11.03 33.77 37.57
N ASN A 36 11.76 32.65 37.62
CA ASN A 36 13.21 32.63 37.61
C ASN A 36 13.71 31.54 36.67
N ALA A 37 14.37 31.96 35.58
CA ALA A 37 14.93 31.06 34.57
C ALA A 37 16.28 30.46 34.92
N LYS A 38 16.94 30.96 35.97
CA LYS A 38 18.24 30.45 36.44
C LYS A 38 18.28 28.93 36.63
N PRO A 39 17.22 28.24 37.09
CA PRO A 39 17.25 26.79 37.23
C PRO A 39 17.41 26.04 35.90
N VAL A 40 16.72 26.47 34.83
CA VAL A 40 16.84 25.81 33.51
C VAL A 40 18.22 26.04 32.93
N ALA A 41 18.73 27.28 32.99
CA ALA A 41 20.09 27.60 32.56
C ALA A 41 21.14 26.78 33.32
N ALA A 42 21.04 26.70 34.65
CA ALA A 42 21.96 25.93 35.48
C ALA A 42 21.90 24.41 35.22
N LEU A 43 20.73 23.87 34.81
CA LEU A 43 20.61 22.48 34.38
C LEU A 43 21.28 22.28 33.02
N LEU A 44 21.12 23.22 32.07
CA LEU A 44 21.78 23.18 30.77
C LEU A 44 23.31 23.31 30.87
N ASP A 45 23.84 24.09 31.82
CA ASP A 45 25.28 24.22 32.08
C ASP A 45 25.93 22.90 32.54
N LYS A 46 25.14 21.99 33.13
CA LYS A 46 25.62 20.64 33.48
C LYS A 46 25.83 19.75 32.25
N LEU A 47 25.29 20.13 31.10
CA LEU A 47 25.35 19.34 29.88
C LEU A 47 26.58 19.65 29.01
N ASP A 48 27.64 20.26 29.54
CA ASP A 48 28.87 20.54 28.78
C ASP A 48 29.34 19.35 27.91
N PRO A 49 29.40 19.47 26.57
CA PRO A 49 29.82 18.39 25.68
C PRO A 49 31.23 17.87 25.94
N SER A 50 32.13 18.67 26.55
CA SER A 50 33.49 18.22 26.85
C SER A 50 33.52 17.16 27.97
N LYS A 51 32.42 17.00 28.70
CA LYS A 51 32.25 16.00 29.77
C LYS A 51 31.65 14.69 29.26
N ILE A 52 31.29 14.61 27.98
CA ILE A 52 30.81 13.37 27.38
C ILE A 52 31.97 12.37 27.32
N PRO A 53 31.83 11.18 27.94
CA PRO A 53 32.88 10.16 27.88
C PRO A 53 33.22 9.76 26.43
N PRO A 54 34.51 9.47 26.13
CA PRO A 54 34.92 9.07 24.78
C PRO A 54 34.23 7.76 24.37
N ALA A 55 34.06 7.56 23.06
CA ALA A 55 33.39 6.37 22.51
C ALA A 55 34.06 5.04 22.91
N SER A 56 35.34 5.06 23.29
CA SER A 56 36.06 3.89 23.80
C SER A 56 35.56 3.40 25.17
N GLN A 57 34.86 4.25 25.93
CA GLN A 57 34.26 3.93 27.23
C GLN A 57 32.78 3.49 27.09
N ILE A 58 32.30 3.25 25.86
CA ILE A 58 30.97 2.67 25.66
C ILE A 58 30.96 1.23 26.18
N GLY A 59 30.06 0.96 27.13
CA GLY A 59 29.93 -0.29 27.87
C GLY A 59 30.51 -0.28 29.29
N GLU A 60 31.23 0.77 29.67
CA GLU A 60 31.66 0.99 31.06
C GLU A 60 30.50 1.53 31.92
N PRO A 61 30.55 1.36 33.26
CA PRO A 61 29.61 2.01 34.17
C PRO A 61 29.56 3.52 33.94
N LEU A 62 28.38 4.11 34.14
CA LEU A 62 28.20 5.55 33.98
C LEU A 62 29.16 6.34 34.86
N THR A 63 29.85 7.31 34.27
CA THR A 63 30.63 8.28 35.02
C THR A 63 29.71 9.19 35.82
N HIS A 64 30.22 9.79 36.90
CA HIS A 64 29.46 10.73 37.72
C HIS A 64 28.94 11.93 36.89
N GLU A 65 29.70 12.39 35.91
CA GLU A 65 29.31 13.45 34.97
C GLU A 65 28.12 13.02 34.10
N ALA A 66 28.13 11.78 33.61
CA ALA A 66 27.03 11.26 32.79
C ALA A 66 25.75 11.08 33.61
N GLU A 67 25.85 10.61 34.86
CA GLU A 67 24.71 10.55 35.79
C GLU A 67 24.12 11.94 36.04
N ASN A 68 24.98 12.93 36.29
CA ASN A 68 24.58 14.32 36.49
C ASN A 68 23.89 14.91 35.24
N ALA A 69 24.39 14.60 34.04
CA ALA A 69 23.78 15.02 32.79
C ALA A 69 22.39 14.39 32.58
N ILE A 70 22.24 13.09 32.87
CA ILE A 70 20.94 12.39 32.79
C ILE A 70 19.94 13.00 33.77
N ILE A 71 20.35 13.28 35.01
CA ILE A 71 19.50 13.95 36.01
C ILE A 71 19.08 15.34 35.52
N ALA A 72 20.00 16.08 34.89
CA ALA A 72 19.70 17.39 34.35
C ALA A 72 18.69 17.33 33.19
N ILE A 73 18.87 16.42 32.24
CA ILE A 73 17.92 16.20 31.14
C ILE A 73 16.55 15.80 31.69
N ARG A 74 16.49 14.85 32.64
CA ARG A 74 15.25 14.45 33.32
C ARG A 74 14.53 15.64 33.95
N SER A 75 15.28 16.49 34.65
CA SER A 75 14.73 17.68 35.29
C SER A 75 14.14 18.65 34.26
N ILE A 76 14.84 18.86 33.14
CA ILE A 76 14.33 19.67 32.02
C ILE A 76 13.03 19.05 31.47
N THR A 77 12.99 17.74 31.24
CA THR A 77 11.79 17.04 30.77
C THR A 77 10.61 17.19 31.72
N SER A 78 10.81 17.01 33.04
CA SER A 78 9.76 17.21 34.04
C SER A 78 9.24 18.65 34.08
N ILE A 79 10.11 19.65 33.85
CA ILE A 79 9.69 21.06 33.72
C ILE A 79 8.73 21.20 32.53
N PHE A 80 9.11 20.75 31.33
CA PHE A 80 8.24 20.87 30.15
C PHE A 80 6.95 20.05 30.27
N GLN A 81 7.02 18.87 30.87
CA GLN A 81 5.83 18.06 31.17
C GLN A 81 4.87 18.80 32.12
N SER A 82 5.39 19.48 33.15
CA SER A 82 4.57 20.28 34.06
C SER A 82 3.93 21.49 33.37
N LEU A 83 4.67 22.18 32.50
CA LEU A 83 4.16 23.29 31.70
C LEU A 83 3.09 22.84 30.69
N GLY A 84 3.13 21.59 30.25
CA GLY A 84 2.10 20.99 29.38
C GLY A 84 0.75 20.74 30.07
N LEU A 85 0.65 20.83 31.40
CA LEU A 85 -0.61 20.62 32.12
C LEU A 85 -1.62 21.76 31.93
N GLU A 86 -1.14 22.99 31.73
CA GLU A 86 -1.97 24.19 31.56
C GLU A 86 -1.49 25.02 30.37
N PRO A 87 -1.54 24.48 29.13
CA PRO A 87 -0.86 25.05 27.96
C PRO A 87 -1.36 26.46 27.60
N LYS A 88 -2.57 26.82 28.02
CA LYS A 88 -3.25 28.09 27.72
C LYS A 88 -3.09 29.16 28.81
N HIS A 89 -2.52 28.82 29.97
CA HIS A 89 -2.36 29.79 31.04
C HIS A 89 -1.31 30.85 30.64
N PRO A 90 -1.60 32.17 30.67
CA PRO A 90 -0.70 33.20 30.11
C PRO A 90 0.72 33.16 30.67
N ARG A 91 0.88 32.91 31.98
CA ARG A 91 2.21 32.75 32.60
C ARG A 91 2.91 31.48 32.14
N VAL A 92 2.18 30.39 31.92
CA VAL A 92 2.76 29.13 31.44
C VAL A 92 3.25 29.30 30.02
N VAL A 93 2.51 30.01 29.16
CA VAL A 93 2.96 30.37 27.81
C VAL A 93 4.25 31.19 27.86
N GLN A 94 4.33 32.22 28.72
CA GLN A 94 5.57 33.01 28.88
C GLN A 94 6.76 32.16 29.33
N LEU A 95 6.56 31.30 30.33
CA LEU A 95 7.61 30.39 30.81
C LEU A 95 8.03 29.38 29.73
N ARG A 96 7.08 28.83 28.97
CA ARG A 96 7.36 27.92 27.84
C ARG A 96 8.22 28.60 26.79
N LEU A 97 7.85 29.80 26.35
CA LEU A 97 8.63 30.55 25.35
C LEU A 97 10.03 30.86 25.87
N HIS A 98 10.14 31.29 27.13
CA HIS A 98 11.42 31.65 27.71
C HIS A 98 12.35 30.44 27.92
N TYR A 99 11.85 29.38 28.56
CA TYR A 99 12.62 28.16 28.81
C TYR A 99 12.90 27.40 27.51
N GLY A 100 11.94 27.41 26.58
CA GLY A 100 12.07 26.85 25.24
C GLY A 100 13.21 27.49 24.45
N GLY A 101 13.32 28.83 24.49
CA GLY A 101 14.44 29.56 23.90
C GLY A 101 15.80 29.12 24.45
N LEU A 102 15.92 28.96 25.77
CA LEU A 102 17.15 28.47 26.41
C LEU A 102 17.51 27.04 25.96
N VAL A 103 16.52 26.15 25.86
CA VAL A 103 16.74 24.78 25.38
C VAL A 103 17.13 24.76 23.91
N LEU A 104 16.50 25.59 23.07
CA LEU A 104 16.80 25.73 21.65
C LEU A 104 18.27 26.14 21.43
N GLU A 105 18.75 27.15 22.16
CA GLU A 105 20.16 27.60 22.10
C GLU A 105 21.17 26.50 22.46
N ARG A 106 20.77 25.56 23.33
CA ARG A 106 21.62 24.47 23.82
C ARG A 106 21.22 23.10 23.28
N TRP A 107 20.37 23.04 22.26
CA TRP A 107 19.78 21.77 21.83
C TRP A 107 20.80 20.79 21.29
N SER A 108 21.77 21.27 20.50
CA SER A 108 22.86 20.42 19.98
C SER A 108 23.62 19.70 21.10
N THR A 109 23.76 20.34 22.25
CA THR A 109 24.39 19.78 23.45
C THR A 109 23.51 18.71 24.10
N VAL A 110 22.21 18.99 24.28
CA VAL A 110 21.22 17.99 24.77
C VAL A 110 21.24 16.74 23.88
N MET A 111 21.21 16.93 22.56
CA MET A 111 21.20 15.83 21.60
C MET A 111 22.47 14.97 21.65
N ARG A 112 23.65 15.56 21.87
CA ARG A 112 24.90 14.78 22.03
C ARG A 112 24.85 13.87 23.25
N TRP A 113 24.31 14.36 24.37
CA TRP A 113 24.11 13.53 25.57
C TRP A 113 23.08 12.44 25.37
N LEU A 114 21.98 12.72 24.68
CA LEU A 114 20.98 11.72 24.35
C LEU A 114 21.56 10.64 23.41
N VAL A 115 22.35 11.02 22.41
CA VAL A 115 23.07 10.08 21.53
C VAL A 115 23.99 9.19 22.35
N TYR A 116 24.82 9.77 23.21
CA TYR A 116 25.70 9.02 24.11
C TYR A 116 24.91 8.03 24.97
N TYR A 117 23.84 8.49 25.63
CA TYR A 117 23.02 7.66 26.50
C TYR A 117 22.35 6.50 25.74
N MET A 118 21.88 6.74 24.53
CA MET A 118 21.31 5.70 23.67
C MET A 118 22.36 4.70 23.19
N LEU A 119 23.58 5.14 22.88
CA LEU A 119 24.68 4.23 22.51
C LEU A 119 25.13 3.37 23.70
N GLN A 120 24.96 3.84 24.94
CA GLN A 120 25.20 3.08 26.16
C GLN A 120 24.06 2.11 26.51
N ALA A 121 22.84 2.35 26.00
CA ALA A 121 21.66 1.56 26.35
C ALA A 121 21.82 0.03 26.23
N PRO A 122 22.48 -0.54 25.19
CA PRO A 122 22.67 -1.98 25.07
C PRO A 122 23.45 -2.64 26.23
N TYR A 123 24.19 -1.85 27.01
CA TYR A 123 25.04 -2.34 28.10
C TYR A 123 24.37 -2.24 29.48
N TYR A 124 23.22 -1.58 29.57
CA TYR A 124 22.44 -1.53 30.82
C TYR A 124 21.61 -2.79 31.03
N SER A 125 21.24 -3.04 32.29
CA SER A 125 20.31 -4.10 32.66
C SER A 125 18.91 -3.90 32.05
N ASN A 126 18.53 -2.66 31.74
CA ASN A 126 17.27 -2.32 31.09
C ASN A 126 17.48 -1.36 29.88
N PRO A 127 17.88 -1.89 28.71
CA PRO A 127 18.04 -1.09 27.50
C PRO A 127 16.74 -0.39 27.08
N ALA A 128 15.60 -1.08 27.21
CA ALA A 128 14.28 -0.55 26.86
C ALA A 128 13.92 0.69 27.67
N GLY A 129 14.22 0.70 28.98
CA GLY A 129 14.02 1.87 29.85
C GLY A 129 14.85 3.08 29.41
N SER A 130 16.04 2.85 28.84
CA SER A 130 16.90 3.92 28.35
C SER A 130 16.40 4.52 27.03
N ILE A 131 15.92 3.67 26.11
CA ILE A 131 15.27 4.15 24.88
C ILE A 131 13.94 4.84 25.20
N HIS A 132 13.19 4.35 26.20
CA HIS A 132 11.97 4.99 26.69
C HIS A 132 12.27 6.40 27.20
N PHE A 133 13.27 6.55 28.07
CA PHE A 133 13.71 7.86 28.55
C PHE A 133 14.06 8.81 27.40
N CYS A 134 14.90 8.39 26.45
CA CYS A 134 15.24 9.19 25.28
C CYS A 134 14.01 9.63 24.47
N THR A 135 13.03 8.74 24.34
CA THR A 135 11.79 9.00 23.62
C THR A 135 10.90 9.98 24.38
N GLU A 136 10.78 9.85 25.71
CA GLU A 136 10.03 10.79 26.56
C GLU A 136 10.62 12.21 26.52
N VAL A 137 11.96 12.32 26.56
CA VAL A 137 12.64 13.62 26.45
C VAL A 137 12.25 14.32 25.16
N LEU A 138 12.33 13.63 24.03
CA LEU A 138 11.90 14.19 22.75
C LEU A 138 10.41 14.53 22.76
N MET A 139 9.54 13.59 23.14
CA MET A 139 8.10 13.83 23.12
C MET A 139 7.71 15.07 23.92
N HIS A 140 8.16 15.20 25.17
CA HIS A 140 7.74 16.31 26.02
C HIS A 140 8.37 17.65 25.66
N ILE A 141 9.54 17.66 25.00
CA ILE A 141 10.19 18.90 24.58
C ILE A 141 9.70 19.33 23.20
N THR A 142 9.54 18.41 22.25
CA THR A 142 9.31 18.75 20.84
C THR A 142 7.88 18.49 20.34
N VAL A 143 7.05 17.73 21.08
CA VAL A 143 5.67 17.40 20.67
C VAL A 143 4.67 17.99 21.66
N ASN A 144 3.86 18.93 21.19
CA ASN A 144 2.73 19.48 21.95
C ASN A 144 1.53 19.68 21.01
N GLU A 145 0.31 19.65 21.56
CA GLU A 145 -0.92 19.91 20.80
C GLU A 145 -0.94 21.33 20.22
N GLU A 146 -0.42 22.29 20.99
CA GLU A 146 -0.16 23.66 20.55
C GLU A 146 1.36 23.87 20.52
N LYS A 147 1.95 23.72 19.33
CA LYS A 147 3.39 23.91 19.10
C LYS A 147 3.74 25.39 19.28
N ASP A 148 4.73 25.66 20.12
CA ASP A 148 5.39 26.96 20.13
C ASP A 148 6.41 27.06 18.99
N VAL A 149 6.74 28.28 18.56
CA VAL A 149 7.74 28.55 17.51
C VAL A 149 9.07 27.84 17.78
N TRP A 150 9.56 27.84 19.02
CA TRP A 150 10.81 27.17 19.38
C TRP A 150 10.75 25.64 19.24
N GLN A 151 9.57 25.02 19.43
CA GLN A 151 9.40 23.58 19.26
C GLN A 151 9.47 23.20 17.78
N GLU A 152 8.87 24.00 16.91
CA GLU A 152 8.98 23.84 15.46
C GLU A 152 10.44 23.96 15.02
N GLU A 153 11.16 24.97 15.51
CA GLU A 153 12.59 25.13 15.25
C GLU A 153 13.41 23.92 15.71
N LEU A 154 13.14 23.38 16.91
CA LEU A 154 13.79 22.16 17.41
C LEU A 154 13.56 20.98 16.47
N LEU A 155 12.35 20.80 15.94
CA LEU A 155 12.06 19.75 14.96
C LEU A 155 12.88 19.97 13.68
N TYR A 156 13.13 21.20 13.26
CA TYR A 156 13.86 21.49 12.03
C TYR A 156 15.38 21.27 12.13
N LEU A 157 15.93 21.15 13.34
CA LEU A 157 17.35 20.96 13.54
C LEU A 157 17.81 19.55 13.07
N PRO A 158 18.88 19.44 12.25
CA PRO A 158 19.39 18.16 11.75
C PRO A 158 19.73 17.15 12.85
N SER A 159 20.17 17.63 14.02
CA SER A 159 20.47 16.78 15.18
C SER A 159 19.22 16.02 15.66
N THR A 160 18.04 16.64 15.59
CA THR A 160 16.76 16.01 15.95
C THR A 160 16.42 14.89 14.97
N THR A 161 16.52 15.18 13.67
CA THR A 161 16.28 14.18 12.61
C THR A 161 17.22 12.99 12.73
N ASP A 162 18.53 13.25 12.91
CA ASP A 162 19.55 12.20 13.03
C ASP A 162 19.30 11.30 14.24
N PHE A 163 18.84 11.88 15.34
CA PHE A 163 18.51 11.14 16.53
C PHE A 163 17.23 10.31 16.38
N ILE A 164 16.19 10.83 15.72
CA ILE A 164 15.01 10.04 15.36
C ILE A 164 15.42 8.84 14.50
N TYR A 165 16.27 9.03 13.49
CA TYR A 165 16.79 7.92 12.68
C TYR A 165 17.61 6.93 13.50
N LEU A 166 18.41 7.42 14.44
CA LEU A 166 19.17 6.55 15.33
C LEU A 166 18.25 5.75 16.27
N LEU A 167 17.17 6.35 16.79
CA LEU A 167 16.12 5.68 17.58
C LEU A 167 15.41 4.59 16.76
N LEU A 168 15.06 4.88 15.50
CA LEU A 168 14.49 3.87 14.60
C LEU A 168 15.43 2.67 14.48
N CYS A 169 16.73 2.91 14.31
CA CYS A 169 17.72 1.86 14.15
C CYS A 169 18.09 1.09 15.43
N GLN A 170 17.54 1.41 16.61
CA GLN A 170 17.87 0.70 17.85
C GLN A 170 17.19 -0.67 17.91
N VAL A 171 18.00 -1.69 18.20
CA VAL A 171 17.57 -3.07 18.38
C VAL A 171 18.06 -3.62 19.71
N ASP A 172 17.28 -4.48 20.34
CA ASP A 172 17.72 -5.21 21.52
C ASP A 172 18.88 -6.15 21.12
N PRO A 173 20.04 -6.07 21.79
CA PRO A 173 21.21 -6.85 21.43
C PRO A 173 20.98 -8.36 21.54
N ARG A 174 20.05 -8.82 22.39
CA ARG A 174 19.76 -10.22 22.71
C ARG A 174 18.97 -10.93 21.61
N ASN A 175 17.88 -10.32 21.16
CA ASN A 175 16.93 -10.95 20.21
C ASN A 175 16.85 -10.23 18.85
N LYS A 176 17.63 -9.15 18.67
CA LYS A 176 17.63 -8.28 17.48
C LYS A 176 16.28 -7.65 17.14
N SER A 177 15.34 -7.60 18.09
CA SER A 177 14.05 -6.94 17.91
C SER A 177 14.22 -5.43 17.98
N TYR A 178 13.35 -4.70 17.29
CA TYR A 178 13.30 -3.24 17.47
C TYR A 178 12.60 -2.94 18.79
N HIS A 179 13.08 -1.92 19.50
CA HIS A 179 12.41 -1.47 20.72
C HIS A 179 11.00 -0.97 20.39
N TYR A 180 10.02 -1.47 21.15
CA TYR A 180 8.63 -1.04 21.13
C TYR A 180 8.32 -0.42 22.48
N ILE A 181 7.96 0.87 22.47
CA ILE A 181 7.69 1.63 23.69
C ILE A 181 6.23 2.05 23.62
N PRO A 182 5.32 1.35 24.32
CA PRO A 182 3.90 1.66 24.26
C PRO A 182 3.64 3.06 24.82
N MET A 183 2.81 3.81 24.12
CA MET A 183 2.27 5.11 24.51
C MET A 183 0.76 4.94 24.68
N SER A 184 0.21 5.44 25.78
CA SER A 184 -1.21 5.32 26.10
C SER A 184 -2.05 5.76 24.91
N SER A 185 -2.86 4.84 24.37
CA SER A 185 -3.73 5.01 23.22
C SER A 185 -3.08 5.35 21.86
N ARG A 186 -1.79 5.70 21.75
CA ARG A 186 -1.21 6.15 20.46
C ARG A 186 -0.34 5.10 19.75
N GLY A 187 -0.16 3.92 20.35
CA GLY A 187 0.70 2.87 19.80
C GLY A 187 2.15 3.02 20.28
N CYS A 188 3.13 2.82 19.41
CA CYS A 188 4.55 2.95 19.72
C CYS A 188 4.98 4.42 19.68
N SER A 189 5.55 4.92 20.78
CA SER A 189 6.02 6.30 20.89
C SER A 189 7.07 6.68 19.84
N ILE A 190 7.96 5.76 19.44
CA ILE A 190 8.93 6.01 18.35
C ILE A 190 8.21 6.25 17.02
N MET A 191 7.14 5.49 16.73
CA MET A 191 6.35 5.68 15.51
C MET A 191 5.50 6.95 15.59
N TRP A 192 4.96 7.26 16.76
CA TRP A 192 4.23 8.49 16.99
C TRP A 192 5.11 9.73 16.76
N MET A 193 6.33 9.75 17.32
CA MET A 193 7.27 10.85 17.09
C MET A 193 7.63 11.00 15.61
N LEU A 194 7.90 9.88 14.92
CA LEU A 194 8.18 9.92 13.49
C LEU A 194 6.98 10.46 12.70
N TRP A 195 5.76 10.08 13.08
CA TRP A 195 4.53 10.57 12.46
C TRP A 195 4.35 12.07 12.68
N GLU A 196 4.48 12.57 13.91
CA GLU A 196 4.44 14.00 14.23
C GLU A 196 5.46 14.79 13.42
N TYR A 197 6.66 14.23 13.26
CA TYR A 197 7.75 14.82 12.49
C TYR A 197 7.43 14.88 10.99
N ILE A 198 6.85 13.82 10.45
CA ILE A 198 6.55 13.69 9.02
C ILE A 198 5.24 14.39 8.62
N ASN A 199 4.30 14.54 9.55
CA ASN A 199 3.03 15.22 9.30
C ASN A 199 3.19 16.75 9.20
N ASP A 200 4.28 17.28 9.75
CA ASP A 200 4.69 18.68 9.61
C ASP A 200 5.47 18.87 8.30
N TYR A 201 4.97 19.72 7.40
CA TYR A 201 5.54 19.88 6.05
C TYR A 201 7.01 20.32 6.05
N SER A 202 7.37 21.22 6.96
CA SER A 202 8.73 21.76 7.08
C SER A 202 9.68 20.72 7.67
N ALA A 203 9.27 20.04 8.75
CA ALA A 203 10.08 18.98 9.34
C ALA A 203 10.22 17.78 8.39
N PHE A 204 9.16 17.42 7.66
CA PHE A 204 9.20 16.40 6.62
C PHE A 204 10.24 16.70 5.54
N SER A 205 10.26 17.92 5.03
CA SER A 205 11.22 18.35 4.00
C SER A 205 12.66 18.19 4.48
N ASN A 206 12.93 18.55 5.74
CA ASN A 206 14.23 18.36 6.39
C ASN A 206 14.57 16.88 6.62
N ALA A 207 13.61 16.06 7.06
CA ALA A 207 13.76 14.61 7.17
C ALA A 207 14.18 14.01 5.83
N LEU A 208 13.41 14.29 4.78
CA LEU A 208 13.66 13.74 3.47
C LEU A 208 15.03 14.17 2.92
N ALA A 209 15.38 15.45 3.04
CA ALA A 209 16.69 15.96 2.65
C ALA A 209 17.82 15.26 3.42
N ARG A 210 17.64 15.06 4.73
CA ARG A 210 18.63 14.39 5.58
C ARG A 210 18.79 12.91 5.21
N LEU A 211 17.69 12.19 4.99
CA LEU A 211 17.70 10.79 4.57
C LEU A 211 18.40 10.59 3.21
N LYS A 212 18.35 11.59 2.32
CA LYS A 212 19.08 11.58 1.05
C LYS A 212 20.57 11.89 1.22
N ALA A 213 20.92 12.73 2.19
CA ALA A 213 22.28 13.16 2.45
C ALA A 213 23.12 12.12 3.21
N VAL A 214 22.51 11.23 4.00
CA VAL A 214 23.25 10.16 4.67
C VAL A 214 23.82 9.13 3.67
N THR A 215 24.83 8.37 4.10
CA THR A 215 25.45 7.35 3.24
C THR A 215 24.43 6.30 2.77
N PRO A 216 24.60 5.69 1.59
CA PRO A 216 23.70 4.63 1.12
C PRO A 216 23.51 3.49 2.11
N ARG A 217 24.57 3.13 2.86
CA ARG A 217 24.51 2.10 3.92
C ARG A 217 23.66 2.55 5.11
N THR A 218 23.81 3.80 5.56
CA THR A 218 22.99 4.37 6.63
C THR A 218 21.53 4.44 6.22
N ARG A 219 21.25 4.94 5.01
CA ARG A 219 19.90 4.98 4.44
C ARG A 219 19.27 3.60 4.34
N ASP A 220 20.01 2.60 3.86
CA ASP A 220 19.56 1.21 3.80
C ASP A 220 19.21 0.66 5.20
N LYS A 221 20.02 0.98 6.22
CA LYS A 221 19.75 0.58 7.61
C LYS A 221 18.47 1.23 8.18
N ILE A 222 18.28 2.53 7.93
CA ILE A 222 17.08 3.27 8.36
C ILE A 222 15.83 2.67 7.69
N ILE A 223 15.88 2.47 6.37
CA ILE A 223 14.75 1.92 5.62
C ILE A 223 14.48 0.47 6.03
N SER A 224 15.51 -0.36 6.15
CA SER A 224 15.38 -1.74 6.65
C SER A 224 14.71 -1.77 8.03
N SER A 225 15.05 -0.81 8.91
CA SER A 225 14.39 -0.68 10.20
C SER A 225 12.90 -0.37 10.10
N LEU A 226 12.50 0.59 9.25
CA LEU A 226 11.08 0.88 9.01
C LEU A 226 10.34 -0.34 8.48
N VAL A 227 10.96 -1.11 7.59
CA VAL A 227 10.33 -2.29 6.98
C VAL A 227 10.17 -3.43 7.99
N LEU A 228 11.28 -3.86 8.61
CA LEU A 228 11.30 -4.99 9.55
C LEU A 228 10.53 -4.69 10.85
N ARG A 229 10.35 -3.42 11.20
CA ARG A 229 9.57 -3.02 12.36
C ARG A 229 8.08 -3.39 12.23
N ALA A 230 7.52 -3.45 11.01
CA ALA A 230 6.14 -3.91 10.83
C ALA A 230 5.95 -5.34 11.35
N ARG A 231 6.85 -6.25 10.94
CA ARG A 231 6.87 -7.63 11.43
C ARG A 231 7.04 -7.68 12.95
N HIS A 232 7.98 -6.93 13.51
CA HIS A 232 8.21 -6.92 14.95
C HIS A 232 7.00 -6.39 15.74
N ILE A 233 6.29 -5.37 15.25
CA ILE A 233 5.05 -4.89 15.86
C ILE A 233 4.01 -6.03 15.93
N ALA A 234 3.82 -6.77 14.84
CA ALA A 234 2.90 -7.89 14.80
C ALA A 234 3.32 -9.06 15.71
N GLU A 235 4.61 -9.38 15.76
CA GLU A 235 5.16 -10.44 16.62
C GLU A 235 5.04 -10.09 18.12
N ILE A 236 5.21 -8.83 18.50
CA ILE A 236 5.02 -8.37 19.89
C ILE A 236 3.55 -8.53 20.31
N ALA A 237 2.60 -8.16 19.45
CA ALA A 237 1.18 -8.35 19.73
C ALA A 237 0.79 -9.83 19.83
N ASN A 238 1.48 -10.71 19.12
CA ASN A 238 1.29 -12.15 19.20
C ASN A 238 2.04 -12.81 20.38
N GLY A 239 2.66 -12.02 21.27
CA GLY A 239 3.42 -12.53 22.41
C GLY A 239 4.72 -13.25 22.05
N LYS A 240 5.16 -13.21 20.78
CA LYS A 240 6.42 -13.82 20.33
C LYS A 240 7.65 -13.01 20.72
N ARG A 241 7.46 -11.75 21.14
CA ARG A 241 8.53 -10.84 21.54
C ARG A 241 8.12 -9.99 22.75
N GLU A 242 9.12 -9.61 23.54
CA GLU A 242 8.98 -8.62 24.61
C GLU A 242 8.70 -7.23 24.02
N GLY A 243 7.85 -6.43 24.68
CA GLY A 243 7.59 -5.03 24.28
C GLY A 243 6.29 -4.45 24.80
N LEU A 244 5.30 -5.29 25.09
CA LEU A 244 4.06 -4.90 25.77
C LEU A 244 4.05 -5.47 27.19
N ASN A 245 3.50 -4.70 28.14
CA ASN A 245 3.37 -5.17 29.52
C ASN A 245 2.52 -6.45 29.54
N ALA A 246 3.00 -7.50 30.19
CA ALA A 246 2.27 -8.76 30.32
C ALA A 246 0.89 -8.57 30.97
N SER A 247 0.75 -7.53 31.81
CA SER A 247 -0.49 -7.14 32.49
C SER A 247 -1.51 -6.39 31.62
N SER A 248 -1.14 -5.91 30.43
CA SER A 248 -2.09 -5.25 29.53
C SER A 248 -3.10 -6.27 29.01
N LYS A 249 -4.36 -5.85 28.88
CA LYS A 249 -5.40 -6.65 28.25
C LYS A 249 -5.06 -6.90 26.78
N GLU A 250 -5.48 -8.05 26.26
CA GLU A 250 -5.13 -8.48 24.90
C GLU A 250 -5.70 -7.56 23.81
N ASP A 251 -6.91 -7.03 24.03
CA ASP A 251 -7.56 -6.04 23.17
C ASP A 251 -6.74 -4.73 23.07
N ASP A 252 -6.25 -4.22 24.20
CA ASP A 252 -5.37 -3.06 24.25
C ASP A 252 -4.06 -3.30 23.49
N LYS A 253 -3.46 -4.49 23.65
CA LYS A 253 -2.22 -4.86 22.94
C LYS A 253 -2.42 -4.85 21.42
N LEU A 254 -3.49 -5.49 20.95
CA LEU A 254 -3.83 -5.56 19.52
C LEU A 254 -4.13 -4.16 18.95
N LEU A 255 -4.90 -3.34 19.67
CA LEU A 255 -5.21 -1.97 19.24
C LEU A 255 -3.96 -1.09 19.17
N LEU A 256 -3.07 -1.16 20.16
CA LEU A 256 -1.81 -0.40 20.15
C LEU A 256 -0.89 -0.85 19.00
N ALA A 257 -0.83 -2.14 18.71
CA ALA A 257 -0.05 -2.67 17.60
C ALA A 257 -0.64 -2.23 16.24
N GLY A 258 -1.96 -2.31 16.07
CA GLY A 258 -2.65 -1.80 14.88
C GLY A 258 -2.38 -0.31 14.64
N ARG A 259 -2.45 0.52 15.70
CA ARG A 259 -2.12 1.96 15.60
C ARG A 259 -0.68 2.19 15.20
N SER A 260 0.25 1.44 15.79
CA SER A 260 1.68 1.54 15.46
C SER A 260 1.95 1.19 14.00
N LEU A 261 1.28 0.17 13.48
CA LEU A 261 1.43 -0.27 12.09
C LEU A 261 0.84 0.78 11.12
N TYR A 262 -0.33 1.33 11.43
CA TYR A 262 -0.90 2.45 10.69
C TYR A 262 0.07 3.64 10.60
N LEU A 263 0.63 4.09 11.74
CA LEU A 263 1.59 5.19 11.79
C LEU A 263 2.84 4.91 10.96
N LEU A 264 3.39 3.68 11.05
CA LEU A 264 4.55 3.25 10.28
C LEU A 264 4.29 3.30 8.78
N MET A 265 3.13 2.78 8.35
CA MET A 265 2.74 2.76 6.94
C MET A 265 2.50 4.18 6.44
N PHE A 266 1.85 5.04 7.23
CA PHE A 266 1.69 6.47 6.96
C PHE A 266 3.03 7.14 6.70
N CYS A 267 3.96 7.04 7.65
CA CYS A 267 5.30 7.61 7.55
C CYS A 267 6.02 7.13 6.28
N THR A 268 5.92 5.84 5.98
CA THR A 268 6.51 5.25 4.78
C THR A 268 5.92 5.83 3.50
N SER A 269 4.60 6.04 3.42
CA SER A 269 3.99 6.66 2.23
C SER A 269 4.47 8.09 1.96
N GLN A 270 4.75 8.84 3.02
CA GLN A 270 5.24 10.22 2.90
C GLN A 270 6.69 10.20 2.41
N LEU A 271 7.53 9.32 2.96
CA LEU A 271 8.90 9.14 2.45
C LEU A 271 8.91 8.72 0.97
N LEU A 272 7.97 7.88 0.56
CA LEU A 272 7.83 7.41 -0.82
C LEU A 272 7.23 8.45 -1.79
N ILE A 273 7.00 9.70 -1.34
CA ILE A 273 6.83 10.85 -2.24
C ILE A 273 8.09 11.03 -3.10
N ASP A 274 9.28 10.71 -2.57
CA ASP A 274 10.52 10.72 -3.36
C ASP A 274 10.69 9.39 -4.13
N PRO A 275 10.62 9.41 -5.48
CA PRO A 275 10.80 8.22 -6.31
C PRO A 275 12.14 7.49 -6.10
N ALA A 276 13.18 8.18 -5.64
CA ALA A 276 14.50 7.59 -5.46
C ALA A 276 14.57 6.60 -4.29
N LEU A 277 13.68 6.74 -3.30
CA LEU A 277 13.66 5.85 -2.12
C LEU A 277 13.01 4.49 -2.42
N TRP A 278 12.18 4.42 -3.47
CA TRP A 278 11.46 3.21 -3.87
C TRP A 278 12.35 2.00 -4.05
N LYS A 279 13.49 2.16 -4.73
CA LYS A 279 14.42 1.06 -4.99
C LYS A 279 14.96 0.45 -3.69
N VAL A 280 15.16 1.27 -2.67
CA VAL A 280 15.66 0.82 -1.37
C VAL A 280 14.55 0.13 -0.59
N PHE A 281 13.33 0.66 -0.58
CA PHE A 281 12.19 0.00 0.06
C PHE A 281 11.86 -1.35 -0.60
N LEU A 282 11.85 -1.42 -1.94
CA LEU A 282 11.61 -2.66 -2.69
C LEU A 282 12.68 -3.73 -2.45
N LYS A 283 13.93 -3.33 -2.19
CA LYS A 283 14.99 -4.28 -1.79
C LYS A 283 14.64 -5.04 -0.51
N HIS A 284 13.84 -4.45 0.38
CA HIS A 284 13.41 -5.06 1.64
C HIS A 284 11.99 -5.66 1.56
N ASP A 285 11.40 -5.80 0.36
CA ASP A 285 10.05 -6.32 0.11
C ASP A 285 8.97 -5.74 1.04
N PHE A 286 9.02 -4.43 1.28
CA PHE A 286 8.23 -3.79 2.33
C PHE A 286 6.72 -3.97 2.21
N LEU A 287 6.21 -4.14 0.99
CA LEU A 287 4.78 -4.38 0.76
C LEU A 287 4.34 -5.74 1.29
N PHE A 288 5.15 -6.77 1.07
CA PHE A 288 4.94 -8.08 1.65
C PHE A 288 5.01 -7.99 3.18
N GLU A 289 6.05 -7.36 3.73
CA GLU A 289 6.25 -7.24 5.19
C GLU A 289 5.09 -6.51 5.87
N TYR A 290 4.56 -5.45 5.25
CA TYR A 290 3.45 -4.68 5.82
C TYR A 290 2.13 -5.45 5.74
N ALA A 291 1.85 -6.09 4.60
CA ALA A 291 0.67 -6.94 4.47
C ALA A 291 0.74 -8.15 5.41
N SER A 292 1.92 -8.77 5.57
CA SER A 292 2.17 -9.88 6.49
C SER A 292 1.93 -9.47 7.94
N ALA A 293 2.44 -8.30 8.35
CA ALA A 293 2.17 -7.77 9.68
C ALA A 293 0.68 -7.52 9.94
N LEU A 294 -0.05 -6.95 8.97
CA LEU A 294 -1.50 -6.78 9.05
C LEU A 294 -2.22 -8.13 9.17
N SER A 295 -1.80 -9.12 8.37
CA SER A 295 -2.40 -10.46 8.41
C SER A 295 -2.19 -11.11 9.77
N ILE A 296 -0.96 -11.13 10.29
CA ILE A 296 -0.63 -11.69 11.62
C ILE A 296 -1.49 -11.05 12.72
N LEU A 297 -1.62 -9.72 12.72
CA LEU A 297 -2.46 -9.01 13.70
C LEU A 297 -3.94 -9.39 13.56
N SER A 298 -4.46 -9.41 12.34
CA SER A 298 -5.86 -9.75 12.08
C SER A 298 -6.19 -11.21 12.41
N THR A 299 -5.27 -12.15 12.17
CA THR A 299 -5.44 -13.56 12.57
C THR A 299 -5.53 -13.66 14.08
N LYS A 300 -4.57 -13.07 14.81
CA LYS A 300 -4.57 -13.10 16.28
C LYS A 300 -5.83 -12.48 16.88
N ALA A 301 -6.27 -11.35 16.33
CA ALA A 301 -7.51 -10.70 16.74
C ALA A 301 -8.75 -11.55 16.43
N HIS A 302 -8.80 -12.17 15.25
CA HIS A 302 -9.88 -13.08 14.87
C HIS A 302 -9.97 -14.27 15.82
N ASP A 303 -8.84 -14.94 16.10
CA ASP A 303 -8.78 -16.11 16.97
C ASP A 303 -9.23 -15.75 18.39
N TYR A 304 -8.79 -14.59 18.90
CA TYR A 304 -9.21 -14.09 20.21
C TYR A 304 -10.72 -13.85 20.28
N GLU A 305 -11.33 -13.23 19.27
CA GLU A 305 -12.78 -13.06 19.22
C GLU A 305 -13.54 -14.38 19.11
N MET A 306 -13.05 -15.32 18.29
CA MET A 306 -13.70 -16.62 18.13
C MET A 306 -13.68 -17.41 19.43
N GLU A 307 -12.58 -17.35 20.18
CA GLU A 307 -12.49 -17.97 21.50
C GLU A 307 -13.43 -17.32 22.52
N LEU A 308 -13.54 -15.99 22.53
CA LEU A 308 -14.50 -15.28 23.38
C LEU A 308 -15.95 -15.67 23.06
N ARG A 309 -16.29 -15.84 21.78
CA ARG A 309 -17.62 -16.31 21.34
C ARG A 309 -17.87 -17.74 21.80
N ARG A 310 -16.89 -18.64 21.64
CA ARG A 310 -16.99 -20.04 22.09
C ARG A 310 -17.22 -20.13 23.60
N VAL A 311 -16.46 -19.39 24.40
CA VAL A 311 -16.63 -19.35 25.86
C VAL A 311 -18.00 -18.78 26.24
N ALA A 312 -18.49 -17.75 25.52
CA ALA A 312 -19.81 -17.21 25.78
C ALA A 312 -20.94 -18.19 25.45
N GLU A 313 -20.82 -18.95 24.35
CA GLU A 313 -21.76 -20.01 23.98
C GLU A 313 -21.78 -21.15 25.02
N GLU A 314 -20.60 -21.54 25.53
CA GLU A 314 -20.48 -22.54 26.61
C GLU A 314 -21.12 -22.06 27.93
N ILE A 315 -21.04 -20.75 28.24
CA ILE A 315 -21.62 -20.16 29.45
C ILE A 315 -23.15 -19.97 29.31
N SER A 316 -23.66 -19.66 28.12
CA SER A 316 -25.09 -19.36 27.93
C SER A 316 -26.02 -20.58 28.08
N GLY A 317 -25.48 -21.81 28.05
CA GLY A 317 -26.31 -23.03 28.13
C GLY A 317 -27.32 -23.13 26.97
N GLU A 318 -28.45 -23.82 27.19
CA GLU A 318 -29.53 -23.96 26.19
C GLU A 318 -30.37 -22.67 25.99
N ASP A 319 -30.18 -21.65 26.83
CA ASP A 319 -30.95 -20.41 26.72
C ASP A 319 -30.42 -19.56 25.54
N PRO A 320 -31.30 -19.11 24.62
CA PRO A 320 -30.87 -18.37 23.45
C PRO A 320 -30.11 -17.10 23.86
N PRO A 321 -28.94 -16.83 23.25
CA PRO A 321 -27.92 -15.86 23.72
C PRO A 321 -28.32 -14.38 23.52
N ALA A 322 -29.55 -14.01 23.84
CA ALA A 322 -30.16 -12.80 23.31
C ALA A 322 -29.57 -11.48 23.83
N LYS A 323 -28.75 -11.43 24.90
CA LYS A 323 -28.30 -10.13 25.46
C LYS A 323 -26.93 -10.06 26.14
N VAL A 324 -26.11 -11.12 26.16
CA VAL A 324 -24.78 -10.99 26.78
C VAL A 324 -23.88 -10.16 25.86
N LYS A 325 -23.64 -8.89 26.22
CA LYS A 325 -22.60 -8.07 25.58
C LYS A 325 -21.25 -8.68 25.95
N ILE A 326 -20.75 -9.58 25.12
CA ILE A 326 -19.39 -10.09 25.22
C ILE A 326 -18.47 -8.87 25.02
N PRO A 327 -17.54 -8.58 25.94
CA PRO A 327 -16.51 -7.59 25.73
C PRO A 327 -15.53 -8.12 24.67
N GLY A 328 -15.95 -8.04 23.39
CA GLY A 328 -15.09 -8.33 22.25
C GLY A 328 -14.05 -7.24 22.04
N LEU A 329 -13.11 -7.47 21.12
CA LEU A 329 -12.32 -6.39 20.55
C LEU A 329 -13.29 -5.31 20.06
N GLY A 330 -13.20 -4.11 20.64
CA GLY A 330 -14.10 -3.04 20.25
C GLY A 330 -14.05 -2.80 18.74
N GLU A 331 -15.16 -2.37 18.16
CA GLU A 331 -15.29 -2.00 16.74
C GLU A 331 -14.13 -1.11 16.25
N GLY A 332 -13.53 -0.34 17.15
CA GLY A 332 -12.34 0.48 16.91
C GLY A 332 -11.14 -0.27 16.33
N PHE A 333 -10.87 -1.53 16.71
CA PHE A 333 -9.75 -2.30 16.13
C PHE A 333 -10.02 -2.66 14.67
N TRP A 334 -11.16 -3.28 14.37
CA TRP A 334 -11.48 -3.70 13.00
C TRP A 334 -11.69 -2.53 12.07
N LYS A 335 -12.25 -1.42 12.57
CA LYS A 335 -12.35 -0.16 11.82
C LYS A 335 -10.96 0.36 11.46
N LEU A 336 -10.05 0.42 12.43
CA LEU A 336 -8.66 0.83 12.19
C LEU A 336 -7.97 -0.08 11.17
N MET A 337 -8.13 -1.40 11.28
CA MET A 337 -7.53 -2.35 10.34
C MET A 337 -8.07 -2.16 8.92
N ALA A 338 -9.39 -2.05 8.76
CA ALA A 338 -10.01 -1.83 7.46
C ALA A 338 -9.59 -0.49 6.83
N ASP A 339 -9.59 0.60 7.59
CA ASP A 339 -9.09 1.91 7.13
C ASP A 339 -7.60 1.83 6.75
N THR A 340 -6.79 1.09 7.52
CA THR A 340 -5.36 0.89 7.23
C THR A 340 -5.15 0.12 5.93
N ILE A 341 -5.93 -0.93 5.68
CA ILE A 341 -5.85 -1.75 4.45
C ILE A 341 -6.29 -0.94 3.23
N ALA A 342 -7.45 -0.26 3.32
CA ALA A 342 -7.95 0.63 2.27
C ALA A 342 -6.91 1.70 1.90
N TRP A 343 -6.37 2.36 2.91
CA TRP A 343 -5.34 3.38 2.71
C TRP A 343 -4.03 2.81 2.17
N PHE A 344 -3.60 1.63 2.64
CA PHE A 344 -2.40 0.94 2.16
C PHE A 344 -2.51 0.62 0.67
N VAL A 345 -3.61 0.01 0.23
CA VAL A 345 -3.78 -0.36 -1.18
C VAL A 345 -3.90 0.89 -2.04
N LYS A 346 -4.83 1.80 -1.72
CA LYS A 346 -5.06 3.02 -2.52
C LYS A 346 -3.86 3.96 -2.55
N THR A 347 -3.32 4.31 -1.38
CA THR A 347 -2.26 5.31 -1.29
C THR A 347 -0.91 4.66 -1.53
N LEU A 348 -0.53 3.67 -0.72
CA LEU A 348 0.83 3.14 -0.77
C LEU A 348 1.05 2.34 -2.04
N VAL A 349 0.15 1.41 -2.37
CA VAL A 349 0.33 0.51 -3.53
C VAL A 349 0.00 1.21 -4.85
N MET A 350 -1.20 1.78 -4.99
CA MET A 350 -1.70 2.25 -6.28
C MET A 350 -1.17 3.62 -6.69
N LYS A 351 -0.96 4.52 -5.71
CA LYS A 351 -0.51 5.90 -5.97
C LYS A 351 0.99 6.07 -5.86
N ARG A 352 1.60 5.49 -4.82
CA ARG A 352 3.03 5.72 -4.55
C ARG A 352 3.91 4.72 -5.30
N THR A 353 3.52 3.45 -5.46
CA THR A 353 4.39 2.49 -6.18
C THR A 353 4.47 2.79 -7.67
N PRO A 354 5.67 2.74 -8.29
CA PRO A 354 5.79 2.89 -9.73
C PRO A 354 5.21 1.68 -10.49
N LYS A 355 5.14 0.50 -9.84
CA LYS A 355 4.76 -0.78 -10.48
C LYS A 355 3.68 -1.54 -9.69
N PRO A 356 2.43 -1.06 -9.68
CA PRO A 356 1.33 -1.73 -8.97
C PRO A 356 1.17 -3.21 -9.35
N SER A 357 1.43 -3.55 -10.61
CA SER A 357 1.36 -4.93 -11.13
C SER A 357 2.33 -5.92 -10.47
N SER A 358 3.41 -5.46 -9.85
CA SER A 358 4.29 -6.31 -9.01
C SER A 358 4.04 -6.11 -7.52
N SER A 359 3.60 -4.92 -7.15
CA SER A 359 3.33 -4.51 -5.77
C SER A 359 2.12 -5.21 -5.17
N ILE A 360 0.99 -5.26 -5.91
CA ILE A 360 -0.25 -5.91 -5.46
C ILE A 360 -0.03 -7.42 -5.23
N PRO A 361 0.57 -8.19 -6.17
CA PRO A 361 0.91 -9.58 -5.88
C PRO A 361 1.76 -9.75 -4.62
N SER A 362 2.71 -8.85 -4.36
CA SER A 362 3.51 -8.91 -3.13
C SER A 362 2.66 -8.72 -1.87
N ALA A 363 1.74 -7.75 -1.87
CA ALA A 363 0.78 -7.54 -0.79
C ALA A 363 -0.21 -8.71 -0.63
N ILE A 364 -0.68 -9.32 -1.73
CA ILE A 364 -1.54 -10.51 -1.70
C ILE A 364 -0.81 -11.67 -1.02
N ARG A 365 0.46 -11.92 -1.38
CA ARG A 365 1.28 -12.94 -0.70
C ARG A 365 1.39 -12.68 0.79
N GLY A 366 1.53 -11.41 1.19
CA GLY A 366 1.51 -11.03 2.61
C GLY A 366 0.17 -11.21 3.30
N GLY A 367 -0.91 -11.60 2.60
CA GLY A 367 -2.21 -11.88 3.21
C GLY A 367 -3.14 -10.68 3.31
N ILE A 368 -2.97 -9.65 2.48
CA ILE A 368 -3.84 -8.46 2.52
C ILE A 368 -5.31 -8.82 2.25
N MET A 369 -5.59 -9.78 1.36
CA MET A 369 -6.95 -10.24 1.06
C MET A 369 -7.57 -11.01 2.24
N HIS A 370 -6.79 -11.89 2.89
CA HIS A 370 -7.22 -12.59 4.10
C HIS A 370 -7.57 -11.61 5.22
N THR A 371 -6.73 -10.59 5.41
CA THR A 371 -6.94 -9.51 6.37
C THR A 371 -8.24 -8.74 6.08
N ALA A 372 -8.49 -8.40 4.81
CA ALA A 372 -9.72 -7.71 4.39
C ALA A 372 -10.98 -8.57 4.67
N LEU A 373 -10.95 -9.87 4.35
CA LEU A 373 -12.04 -10.80 4.64
C LEU A 373 -12.31 -10.91 6.15
N ARG A 374 -11.27 -10.96 6.99
CA ARG A 374 -11.43 -10.94 8.46
C ARG A 374 -12.07 -9.63 8.92
N CYS A 375 -11.70 -8.48 8.36
CA CYS A 375 -12.36 -7.21 8.69
C CYS A 375 -13.86 -7.24 8.33
N LEU A 376 -14.21 -7.78 7.15
CA LEU A 376 -15.61 -7.91 6.73
C LEU A 376 -16.45 -8.80 7.65
N LEU A 377 -15.82 -9.79 8.32
CA LEU A 377 -16.50 -10.68 9.27
C LEU A 377 -16.85 -10.02 10.60
N HIS A 378 -16.11 -8.99 11.00
CA HIS A 378 -16.24 -8.39 12.33
C HIS A 378 -16.79 -6.96 12.31
N LEU A 379 -16.82 -6.33 11.15
CA LEU A 379 -17.45 -5.03 10.97
C LEU A 379 -18.96 -5.14 10.80
N HIS A 380 -19.65 -4.07 11.21
CA HIS A 380 -21.06 -3.91 10.90
C HIS A 380 -21.23 -3.74 9.37
N PRO A 381 -22.13 -4.49 8.71
CA PRO A 381 -22.26 -4.49 7.25
C PRO A 381 -22.52 -3.13 6.61
N GLU A 382 -23.17 -2.23 7.36
CA GLU A 382 -23.55 -0.89 6.90
C GLU A 382 -22.54 0.19 7.31
N ALA A 383 -21.43 -0.18 7.97
CA ALA A 383 -20.41 0.79 8.34
C ALA A 383 -19.73 1.34 7.08
N GLU A 384 -19.56 2.66 7.00
CA GLU A 384 -18.92 3.34 5.86
C GLU A 384 -17.52 2.77 5.53
N VAL A 385 -16.79 2.32 6.56
CA VAL A 385 -15.47 1.70 6.42
C VAL A 385 -15.52 0.39 5.62
N VAL A 386 -16.64 -0.35 5.61
CA VAL A 386 -16.82 -1.55 4.81
C VAL A 386 -16.82 -1.20 3.32
N ASN A 387 -17.55 -0.16 2.92
CA ASN A 387 -17.58 0.29 1.53
C ASN A 387 -16.17 0.74 1.09
N ARG A 388 -15.49 1.55 1.90
CA ARG A 388 -14.10 1.94 1.62
C ARG A 388 -13.16 0.73 1.51
N LEU A 389 -13.28 -0.26 2.38
CA LEU A 389 -12.46 -1.47 2.31
C LEU A 389 -12.71 -2.23 1.00
N ILE A 390 -13.95 -2.35 0.57
CA ILE A 390 -14.31 -3.02 -0.68
C ILE A 390 -13.74 -2.24 -1.87
N ASP A 391 -14.07 -0.96 -1.97
CA ASP A 391 -13.74 -0.13 -3.14
C ASP A 391 -12.23 0.12 -3.27
N ASP A 392 -11.60 0.52 -2.17
CA ASP A 392 -10.20 0.97 -2.18
C ASP A 392 -9.18 -0.16 -1.99
N ALA A 393 -9.61 -1.33 -1.46
CA ALA A 393 -8.71 -2.47 -1.27
C ALA A 393 -9.12 -3.72 -2.06
N VAL A 394 -10.31 -4.26 -1.83
CA VAL A 394 -10.71 -5.55 -2.40
C VAL A 394 -10.79 -5.47 -3.91
N THR A 395 -11.58 -4.53 -4.45
CA THR A 395 -11.78 -4.36 -5.89
C THR A 395 -10.45 -4.05 -6.58
N CYS A 396 -9.68 -3.10 -6.03
CA CYS A 396 -8.35 -2.77 -6.54
C CYS A 396 -7.42 -3.99 -6.58
N THR A 397 -7.45 -4.84 -5.54
CA THR A 397 -6.61 -6.06 -5.48
C THR A 397 -7.04 -7.09 -6.52
N LEU A 398 -8.36 -7.29 -6.68
CA LEU A 398 -8.93 -8.24 -7.63
C LEU A 398 -8.64 -7.87 -9.09
N SER A 399 -8.58 -6.57 -9.42
CA SER A 399 -8.18 -6.12 -10.77
C SER A 399 -6.83 -6.68 -11.23
N PHE A 400 -5.92 -6.99 -10.30
CA PHE A 400 -4.59 -7.56 -10.61
C PHE A 400 -4.55 -9.09 -10.60
N VAL A 401 -5.61 -9.77 -10.14
CA VAL A 401 -5.76 -11.23 -10.25
C VAL A 401 -5.94 -11.67 -11.72
N THR A 402 -6.27 -10.72 -12.60
CA THR A 402 -6.24 -10.88 -14.06
C THR A 402 -4.84 -11.14 -14.64
N THR A 403 -3.79 -11.05 -13.81
CA THR A 403 -2.41 -11.41 -14.18
C THR A 403 -2.02 -12.74 -13.56
N ARG A 404 -1.11 -13.48 -14.20
CA ARG A 404 -0.66 -14.78 -13.67
C ARG A 404 -0.03 -14.62 -12.28
N LYS A 405 0.74 -13.55 -12.06
CA LYS A 405 1.36 -13.28 -10.76
C LYS A 405 0.33 -12.95 -9.69
N GLY A 406 -0.69 -12.16 -9.99
CA GLY A 406 -1.76 -11.83 -9.04
C GLY A 406 -2.59 -13.07 -8.68
N TYR A 407 -2.96 -13.87 -9.69
CA TYR A 407 -3.63 -15.15 -9.49
C TYR A 407 -2.83 -16.10 -8.60
N LEU A 408 -1.57 -16.38 -8.94
CA LEU A 408 -0.72 -17.28 -8.14
C LEU A 408 -0.48 -16.74 -6.73
N ALA A 409 -0.36 -15.41 -6.57
CA ALA A 409 -0.24 -14.81 -5.26
C ALA A 409 -1.49 -15.07 -4.39
N LEU A 410 -2.69 -15.00 -4.98
CA LEU A 410 -3.96 -15.21 -4.28
C LEU A 410 -4.16 -16.68 -3.92
N THR A 411 -3.88 -17.61 -4.84
CA THR A 411 -4.19 -19.03 -4.64
C THR A 411 -3.11 -19.82 -3.92
N LYS A 412 -1.83 -19.45 -4.10
CA LYS A 412 -0.68 -20.22 -3.58
C LYS A 412 0.23 -19.37 -2.69
N GLY A 413 0.41 -18.11 -3.06
CA GLY A 413 1.46 -17.29 -2.48
C GLY A 413 1.29 -16.96 -0.99
N TYR A 414 0.05 -16.90 -0.49
CA TYR A 414 -0.18 -16.77 0.95
C TYR A 414 0.18 -18.05 1.70
N GLN A 415 -0.22 -19.23 1.20
CA GLN A 415 0.10 -20.53 1.80
C GLN A 415 1.61 -20.73 1.92
N ASP A 416 2.36 -20.42 0.85
CA ASP A 416 3.83 -20.53 0.82
C ASP A 416 4.52 -19.65 1.87
N SER A 417 3.86 -18.59 2.32
CA SER A 417 4.40 -17.60 3.25
C SER A 417 3.81 -17.68 4.66
N SER A 418 2.73 -18.44 4.83
CA SER A 418 2.05 -18.59 6.10
C SER A 418 2.92 -19.41 7.06
N PRO A 419 3.10 -18.97 8.32
CA PRO A 419 3.85 -19.73 9.30
C PRO A 419 3.13 -21.01 9.76
N SER A 420 1.84 -21.20 9.39
CA SER A 420 1.07 -22.39 9.78
C SER A 420 0.85 -23.31 8.57
N PRO A 421 1.34 -24.56 8.59
CA PRO A 421 1.19 -25.51 7.49
C PRO A 421 -0.22 -26.11 7.37
N THR A 422 -1.12 -25.86 8.33
CA THR A 422 -2.47 -26.45 8.36
C THR A 422 -3.52 -25.65 7.57
N VAL A 423 -3.08 -24.74 6.70
CA VAL A 423 -3.88 -23.61 6.20
C VAL A 423 -4.23 -23.77 4.71
N GLU A 424 -4.23 -25.01 4.19
CA GLU A 424 -4.55 -25.25 2.77
C GLU A 424 -5.95 -24.71 2.37
N ASP A 425 -6.86 -24.49 3.33
CA ASP A 425 -8.23 -24.03 3.07
C ASP A 425 -8.63 -22.69 3.74
N GLU A 426 -7.70 -21.90 4.29
CA GLU A 426 -8.09 -20.70 5.07
C GLU A 426 -8.83 -19.66 4.22
N LEU A 427 -8.43 -19.44 2.97
CA LEU A 427 -9.15 -18.53 2.08
C LEU A 427 -10.59 -19.01 1.88
N ASP A 428 -10.81 -20.30 1.67
CA ASP A 428 -12.13 -20.87 1.46
C ASP A 428 -13.01 -20.83 2.72
N ASP A 429 -12.45 -21.08 3.90
CA ASP A 429 -13.15 -20.92 5.18
C ASP A 429 -13.58 -19.46 5.40
N LEU A 430 -12.65 -18.50 5.21
CA LEU A 430 -12.96 -17.08 5.34
C LEU A 430 -14.04 -16.64 4.34
N LEU A 431 -13.96 -17.08 3.08
CA LEU A 431 -14.98 -16.82 2.07
C LEU A 431 -16.33 -17.42 2.48
N GLY A 432 -16.33 -18.64 3.02
CA GLY A 432 -17.52 -19.32 3.51
C GLY A 432 -18.21 -18.55 4.63
N ARG A 433 -17.43 -18.07 5.61
CA ARG A 433 -17.94 -17.27 6.73
C ARG A 433 -18.41 -15.89 6.27
N ALA A 434 -17.62 -15.17 5.48
CA ALA A 434 -17.93 -13.79 5.07
C ALA A 434 -19.18 -13.73 4.19
N ARG A 435 -19.41 -14.77 3.37
CA ARG A 435 -20.63 -14.94 2.59
C ARG A 435 -21.89 -15.02 3.44
N ARG A 436 -21.81 -15.61 4.64
CA ARG A 436 -22.96 -15.75 5.57
C ARG A 436 -23.18 -14.51 6.42
N HIS A 437 -22.15 -13.69 6.61
CA HIS A 437 -22.19 -12.52 7.49
C HIS A 437 -22.99 -11.35 6.92
N SER A 438 -22.83 -11.04 5.63
CA SER A 438 -23.49 -9.87 5.04
C SER A 438 -23.72 -9.96 3.53
N LYS A 439 -24.60 -9.10 2.98
CA LYS A 439 -24.80 -8.97 1.53
C LYS A 439 -23.52 -8.51 0.83
N ALA A 440 -22.81 -7.54 1.41
CA ALA A 440 -21.53 -7.06 0.91
C ALA A 440 -20.48 -8.17 0.90
N GLY A 441 -20.37 -8.92 2.01
CA GLY A 441 -19.51 -10.10 2.11
C GLY A 441 -19.85 -11.16 1.07
N LYS A 442 -21.14 -11.46 0.84
CA LYS A 442 -21.59 -12.37 -0.22
C LYS A 442 -21.14 -11.92 -1.61
N GLN A 443 -21.24 -10.63 -1.91
CA GLN A 443 -20.81 -10.09 -3.21
C GLN A 443 -19.29 -10.19 -3.37
N VAL A 444 -18.52 -9.75 -2.38
CA VAL A 444 -17.04 -9.88 -2.36
C VAL A 444 -16.62 -11.33 -2.54
N CYS A 445 -17.23 -12.27 -1.81
CA CYS A 445 -16.89 -13.68 -1.92
C CYS A 445 -17.21 -14.27 -3.30
N LYS A 446 -18.30 -13.80 -3.93
CA LYS A 446 -18.65 -14.19 -5.30
C LYS A 446 -17.57 -13.71 -6.28
N GLU A 447 -17.18 -12.45 -6.20
CA GLU A 447 -16.15 -11.87 -7.09
C GLU A 447 -14.78 -12.54 -6.92
N ILE A 448 -14.36 -12.82 -5.68
CA ILE A 448 -13.10 -13.54 -5.42
C ILE A 448 -13.14 -14.93 -6.08
N ARG A 449 -14.23 -15.70 -5.87
CA ARG A 449 -14.36 -17.05 -6.45
C ARG A 449 -14.37 -17.00 -7.98
N GLU A 450 -15.09 -16.05 -8.58
CA GLU A 450 -15.10 -15.86 -10.03
C GLU A 450 -13.71 -15.49 -10.57
N CYS A 451 -12.97 -14.62 -9.88
CA CYS A 451 -11.59 -14.28 -10.24
C CYS A 451 -10.66 -15.51 -10.18
N VAL A 452 -10.78 -16.32 -9.13
CA VAL A 452 -9.99 -17.55 -8.96
C VAL A 452 -10.30 -18.55 -10.06
N GLU A 453 -11.58 -18.81 -10.34
CA GLU A 453 -11.98 -19.76 -11.39
C GLU A 453 -11.49 -19.30 -12.77
N ARG A 454 -11.64 -18.01 -13.08
CA ARG A 454 -11.16 -17.43 -14.35
C ARG A 454 -9.64 -17.49 -14.45
N GLY A 455 -8.93 -17.16 -13.37
CA GLY A 455 -7.48 -17.24 -13.31
C GLY A 455 -6.96 -18.68 -13.48
N GLU A 456 -7.61 -19.67 -12.86
CA GLU A 456 -7.26 -21.08 -12.99
C GLU A 456 -7.41 -21.55 -14.45
N ARG A 457 -8.53 -21.22 -15.08
CA ARG A 457 -8.78 -21.51 -16.49
C ARG A 457 -7.77 -20.83 -17.40
N ALA A 458 -7.46 -19.55 -17.15
CA ALA A 458 -6.53 -18.78 -17.95
C ALA A 458 -5.07 -19.23 -17.79
N PHE A 459 -4.64 -19.63 -16.59
CA PHE A 459 -3.22 -19.79 -16.26
C PHE A 459 -2.78 -21.22 -15.88
N GLU A 460 -3.63 -22.06 -15.29
CA GLU A 460 -3.23 -23.39 -14.80
C GLU A 460 -3.51 -24.51 -15.80
N ARG A 461 -4.62 -24.43 -16.54
CA ARG A 461 -4.98 -25.43 -17.56
C ARG A 461 -4.01 -25.48 -18.76
N TYR A 462 -2.91 -24.73 -18.71
CA TYR A 462 -2.05 -24.41 -19.84
C TYR A 462 -0.54 -24.28 -19.55
N PRO A 463 0.14 -25.29 -18.99
CA PRO A 463 1.60 -25.25 -18.91
C PRO A 463 2.25 -25.06 -20.29
N THR A 464 1.64 -25.63 -21.34
CA THR A 464 2.10 -25.59 -22.74
C THR A 464 1.35 -24.62 -23.66
N ALA A 465 0.19 -24.07 -23.27
CA ALA A 465 -0.51 -23.10 -24.12
C ALA A 465 -0.06 -21.65 -23.95
N ALA A 466 0.68 -21.32 -22.89
CA ALA A 466 1.49 -20.10 -22.87
C ALA A 466 2.42 -20.05 -24.10
N LEU A 467 2.97 -21.19 -24.53
CA LEU A 467 3.76 -21.33 -25.76
C LEU A 467 2.93 -21.14 -27.05
N LYS A 468 1.69 -21.63 -27.09
CA LYS A 468 0.80 -21.50 -28.27
C LYS A 468 0.20 -20.10 -28.40
N LEU A 469 -0.13 -19.43 -27.29
CA LEU A 469 -0.51 -18.02 -27.33
C LEU A 469 0.67 -17.11 -27.61
N MET A 470 1.90 -17.57 -27.34
CA MET A 470 3.12 -16.89 -27.75
C MET A 470 3.37 -16.87 -29.26
N LEU A 471 2.42 -17.32 -30.09
CA LEU A 471 2.40 -17.02 -31.53
C LEU A 471 1.32 -15.97 -31.87
N ARG A 472 0.40 -15.73 -30.93
CA ARG A 472 -0.82 -14.91 -30.90
C ARG A 472 -0.68 -13.40 -31.01
N MET A 473 0.29 -12.87 -30.27
CA MET A 473 0.50 -11.44 -30.02
C MET A 473 1.47 -10.79 -31.00
N CYS A 474 1.66 -11.39 -32.19
CA CYS A 474 2.50 -10.80 -33.21
C CYS A 474 1.81 -9.55 -33.78
N GLY A 475 2.46 -8.39 -33.75
CA GLY A 475 1.95 -7.16 -34.33
C GLY A 475 1.88 -7.17 -35.86
N ASN A 476 2.36 -8.22 -36.52
CA ASN A 476 2.24 -8.39 -37.96
C ASN A 476 1.01 -9.25 -38.34
N ARG A 477 0.05 -8.59 -38.96
CA ARG A 477 -1.19 -9.13 -39.52
C ARG A 477 -1.07 -10.21 -40.61
N LYS A 478 0.08 -10.37 -41.26
CA LYS A 478 0.29 -11.39 -42.31
C LYS A 478 0.63 -12.76 -41.74
N HIS A 479 0.74 -12.86 -40.41
CA HIS A 479 1.13 -14.07 -39.72
C HIS A 479 0.01 -14.91 -39.04
N PRO A 480 -1.30 -14.78 -39.35
CA PRO A 480 -2.26 -15.70 -38.79
C PRO A 480 -2.06 -17.08 -39.46
N LEU A 481 -1.83 -18.10 -38.62
CA LEU A 481 -2.04 -19.54 -38.88
C LEU A 481 -0.92 -20.41 -39.51
N ARG A 482 0.24 -19.88 -39.94
CA ARG A 482 1.26 -20.75 -40.57
C ARG A 482 2.42 -21.12 -39.63
N LEU A 483 2.25 -22.22 -38.90
CA LEU A 483 2.99 -23.48 -39.09
C LEU A 483 2.85 -24.37 -37.83
N PRO A 484 2.11 -25.49 -37.89
CA PRO A 484 2.09 -26.55 -36.87
C PRO A 484 3.44 -27.26 -36.63
N GLY A 485 4.57 -26.70 -37.09
CA GLY A 485 5.89 -27.35 -37.06
C GLY A 485 7.09 -26.41 -36.91
N GLY A 486 6.89 -25.12 -36.61
CA GLY A 486 7.99 -24.20 -36.29
C GLY A 486 8.43 -24.36 -34.84
N ALA A 487 9.74 -24.46 -34.59
CA ALA A 487 10.34 -24.67 -33.27
C ALA A 487 9.71 -23.75 -32.21
N ALA A 488 8.92 -24.33 -31.32
CA ALA A 488 8.00 -23.61 -30.42
C ALA A 488 8.68 -22.78 -29.32
N ASN A 489 10.00 -22.62 -29.36
CA ASN A 489 10.82 -22.04 -28.29
C ASN A 489 11.45 -20.68 -28.62
N THR A 490 11.20 -20.05 -29.77
CA THR A 490 11.75 -18.71 -30.01
C THR A 490 11.02 -17.65 -29.18
N PRO A 491 11.69 -16.94 -28.27
CA PRO A 491 11.08 -15.86 -27.50
C PRO A 491 10.65 -14.71 -28.43
N TYR A 492 9.55 -14.05 -28.08
CA TYR A 492 9.10 -12.85 -28.80
C TYR A 492 10.18 -11.78 -28.86
N ARG A 493 10.23 -11.10 -30.00
CA ARG A 493 11.03 -9.90 -30.18
C ARG A 493 10.15 -8.68 -29.98
N VAL A 494 10.31 -8.02 -28.86
CA VAL A 494 9.72 -6.70 -28.63
C VAL A 494 10.57 -5.67 -29.39
N CYS A 495 9.92 -4.70 -30.04
CA CYS A 495 10.65 -3.63 -30.72
C CYS A 495 11.59 -2.92 -29.73
N ALA A 496 12.90 -2.96 -29.99
CA ALA A 496 13.92 -2.44 -29.09
C ALA A 496 13.87 -0.91 -28.91
N ARG A 497 13.15 -0.20 -29.78
CA ARG A 497 13.03 1.26 -29.71
C ARG A 497 11.85 1.69 -28.85
N CYS A 498 10.65 1.22 -29.19
CA CYS A 498 9.42 1.70 -28.53
C CYS A 498 8.83 0.74 -27.52
N HIS A 499 9.29 -0.52 -27.48
CA HIS A 499 8.77 -1.61 -26.65
C HIS A 499 7.24 -1.87 -26.72
N ASN A 500 6.55 -1.23 -27.66
CA ASN A 500 5.10 -1.25 -27.77
C ASN A 500 4.55 -2.35 -28.68
N VAL A 501 5.36 -2.93 -29.56
CA VAL A 501 4.92 -4.00 -30.48
C VAL A 501 5.84 -5.20 -30.33
N ALA A 502 5.27 -6.40 -30.38
CA ALA A 502 5.99 -7.66 -30.29
C ALA A 502 5.84 -8.48 -31.57
N TYR A 503 6.87 -9.24 -31.91
CA TYR A 503 6.92 -10.01 -33.15
C TYR A 503 7.42 -11.43 -32.88
N CYS A 504 6.78 -12.42 -33.49
CA CYS A 504 7.22 -13.81 -33.39
C CYS A 504 8.52 -14.07 -34.16
N SER A 505 8.89 -13.19 -35.11
CA SER A 505 10.10 -13.31 -35.92
C SER A 505 10.56 -11.94 -36.45
N GLU A 506 11.83 -11.85 -36.84
CA GLU A 506 12.39 -10.66 -37.50
C GLU A 506 11.75 -10.37 -38.85
N ARG A 507 11.36 -11.43 -39.58
CA ARG A 507 10.57 -11.29 -40.81
C ARG A 507 9.27 -10.55 -40.52
N CYS A 508 8.56 -10.94 -39.47
CA CYS A 508 7.32 -10.28 -39.09
C CYS A 508 7.53 -8.81 -38.75
N GLN A 509 8.58 -8.50 -38.01
CA GLN A 509 8.95 -7.12 -37.68
C GLN A 509 9.22 -6.29 -38.94
N ARG A 510 10.01 -6.79 -39.90
CA ARG A 510 10.31 -6.06 -41.15
C ARG A 510 9.05 -5.76 -41.97
N GLU A 511 8.18 -6.75 -42.11
CA GLU A 511 6.92 -6.61 -42.83
C GLU A 511 5.98 -5.58 -42.16
N ASP A 512 5.83 -5.61 -40.84
CA ASP A 512 5.03 -4.61 -40.12
C ASP A 512 5.70 -3.23 -40.14
N TRP A 513 7.03 -3.16 -40.05
CA TRP A 513 7.81 -1.93 -40.15
C TRP A 513 7.52 -1.16 -41.42
N THR A 514 7.56 -1.84 -42.57
CA THR A 514 7.27 -1.23 -43.87
C THR A 514 5.82 -0.76 -44.00
N THR A 515 4.89 -1.42 -43.29
CA THR A 515 3.46 -1.20 -43.44
C THR A 515 2.92 -0.12 -42.49
N PHE A 516 3.21 -0.27 -41.20
CA PHE A 516 2.65 0.55 -40.11
C PHE A 516 3.72 1.04 -39.14
N HIS A 517 4.55 0.13 -38.62
CA HIS A 517 5.32 0.41 -37.41
C HIS A 517 6.31 1.58 -37.55
N SER A 518 6.93 1.75 -38.71
CA SER A 518 7.85 2.87 -38.96
C SER A 518 7.26 4.26 -38.69
N LYS A 519 5.94 4.43 -38.89
CA LYS A 519 5.23 5.70 -38.72
C LYS A 519 4.82 5.98 -37.27
N GLU A 520 4.54 4.93 -36.50
CA GLU A 520 4.09 5.02 -35.11
C GLU A 520 5.25 4.89 -34.10
N CYS A 521 6.36 4.26 -34.48
CA CYS A 521 7.45 3.87 -33.58
C CYS A 521 8.06 5.09 -32.84
N SER A 522 8.23 6.23 -33.51
CA SER A 522 8.80 7.43 -32.87
C SER A 522 7.89 8.02 -31.80
N SER A 523 6.57 8.05 -32.02
CA SER A 523 5.62 8.51 -31.00
C SER A 523 5.59 7.53 -29.82
N PHE A 524 5.57 6.23 -30.12
CA PHE A 524 5.58 5.18 -29.11
C PHE A 524 6.88 5.14 -28.29
N GLU A 525 8.02 5.48 -28.89
CA GLU A 525 9.30 5.63 -28.19
C GLU A 525 9.24 6.75 -27.16
N LYS A 526 8.75 7.95 -27.54
CA LYS A 526 8.60 9.07 -26.61
C LYS A 526 7.73 8.68 -25.42
N TRP A 527 6.63 7.96 -25.68
CA TRP A 527 5.78 7.39 -24.65
C TRP A 527 6.52 6.38 -23.77
N TYR A 528 7.28 5.45 -24.36
CA TYR A 528 8.06 4.47 -23.63
C TYR A 528 9.08 5.13 -22.69
N THR A 529 9.88 6.06 -23.20
CA THR A 529 10.90 6.77 -22.41
C THR A 529 10.27 7.50 -21.23
N SER A 530 9.23 8.31 -21.47
CA SER A 530 8.54 9.03 -20.40
C SER A 530 7.98 8.09 -19.33
N ARG A 531 7.31 7.00 -19.73
CA ARG A 531 6.73 6.04 -18.77
C ARG A 531 7.78 5.19 -18.07
N GLN A 532 8.90 4.92 -18.71
CA GLN A 532 10.01 4.19 -18.10
C GLN A 532 10.71 5.03 -17.04
N GLU A 533 10.90 6.33 -17.27
CA GLU A 533 11.43 7.29 -16.31
C GLU A 533 10.56 7.36 -15.05
N ASP A 534 9.24 7.37 -15.23
CA ASP A 534 8.25 7.33 -14.13
C ASP A 534 8.10 5.93 -13.50
N GLY A 535 8.75 4.91 -14.06
CA GLY A 535 8.62 3.52 -13.64
C GLY A 535 7.26 2.87 -13.92
N GLN A 536 6.37 3.57 -14.63
CA GLN A 536 5.00 3.19 -14.96
C GLN A 536 4.88 2.32 -16.22
N TRP A 537 5.97 1.80 -16.76
CA TRP A 537 5.93 1.00 -17.98
C TRP A 537 5.34 -0.40 -17.75
N THR A 538 4.32 -0.76 -18.54
CA THR A 538 3.74 -2.11 -18.55
C THR A 538 4.62 -3.07 -19.35
N TYR A 539 5.13 -4.11 -18.71
CA TYR A 539 5.92 -5.14 -19.35
C TYR A 539 5.09 -6.08 -20.23
N PHE A 540 5.74 -6.71 -21.20
CA PHE A 540 5.10 -7.63 -22.14
C PHE A 540 4.38 -8.80 -21.46
N ASP A 541 4.92 -9.35 -20.37
CA ASP A 541 4.28 -10.44 -19.63
C ASP A 541 2.89 -10.07 -19.11
N ILE A 542 2.71 -8.84 -18.62
CA ILE A 542 1.40 -8.37 -18.11
C ILE A 542 0.42 -8.27 -19.28
N ARG A 543 0.85 -7.71 -20.40
CA ARG A 543 0.02 -7.59 -21.61
C ARG A 543 -0.41 -8.96 -22.12
N ARG A 544 0.50 -9.94 -22.08
CA ARG A 544 0.21 -11.34 -22.44
C ARG A 544 -0.84 -11.92 -21.52
N ASP A 545 -0.68 -11.73 -20.21
CA ASP A 545 -1.61 -12.28 -19.24
C ASP A 545 -3.01 -11.64 -19.40
N CYS A 546 -3.11 -10.34 -19.66
CA CYS A 546 -4.38 -9.67 -19.98
C CYS A 546 -5.06 -10.22 -21.25
N VAL A 547 -4.29 -10.49 -22.31
CA VAL A 547 -4.82 -11.09 -23.54
C VAL A 547 -5.32 -12.52 -23.30
N LEU A 548 -4.55 -13.34 -22.57
CA LEU A 548 -4.96 -14.69 -22.16
C LEU A 548 -6.28 -14.66 -21.38
N TYR A 549 -6.36 -13.71 -20.45
CA TYR A 549 -7.55 -13.53 -19.62
C TYR A 549 -8.77 -13.15 -20.47
N LEU A 550 -8.62 -12.24 -21.45
CA LEU A 550 -9.70 -11.87 -22.37
C LEU A 550 -10.16 -12.99 -23.29
N GLU A 551 -9.24 -13.76 -23.85
CA GLU A 551 -9.58 -14.91 -24.70
C GLU A 551 -10.42 -15.93 -23.93
N ASN A 552 -10.00 -16.24 -22.69
CA ASN A 552 -10.74 -17.16 -21.85
C ASN A 552 -12.12 -16.62 -21.44
N LEU A 553 -12.20 -15.32 -21.16
CA LEU A 553 -13.47 -14.69 -20.79
C LEU A 553 -14.44 -14.63 -21.97
N ALA A 554 -13.93 -14.45 -23.19
CA ALA A 554 -14.75 -14.47 -24.39
C ALA A 554 -15.44 -15.82 -24.61
N ASP A 555 -14.76 -16.93 -24.35
CA ASP A 555 -15.37 -18.27 -24.40
C ASP A 555 -16.50 -18.45 -23.39
N TRP A 556 -16.45 -17.73 -22.28
CA TRP A 556 -17.47 -17.80 -21.22
C TRP A 556 -18.67 -16.92 -21.53
N ASP A 557 -18.40 -15.64 -21.80
CA ASP A 557 -19.39 -14.58 -21.71
C ASP A 557 -19.95 -14.15 -23.07
N LEU A 558 -19.28 -14.50 -24.18
CA LEU A 558 -19.74 -14.15 -25.52
C LEU A 558 -20.53 -15.28 -26.16
N TRP A 559 -21.73 -14.94 -26.61
CA TRP A 559 -22.59 -15.81 -27.40
C TRP A 559 -21.88 -16.35 -28.65
N PRO A 560 -22.19 -17.59 -29.09
CA PRO A 560 -21.71 -18.12 -30.36
C PRO A 560 -22.02 -17.18 -31.54
N LEU A 561 -21.02 -16.90 -32.39
CA LEU A 561 -21.25 -16.04 -33.56
C LEU A 561 -22.19 -16.68 -34.61
N VAL A 562 -22.29 -18.01 -34.63
CA VAL A 562 -23.00 -18.79 -35.66
C VAL A 562 -24.53 -18.61 -35.61
N ASP A 563 -25.12 -18.37 -34.44
CA ASP A 563 -26.58 -18.26 -34.29
C ASP A 563 -27.16 -16.97 -34.91
N HIS A 564 -26.34 -15.98 -35.23
CA HIS A 564 -26.78 -14.78 -35.94
C HIS A 564 -26.74 -14.90 -37.47
N GLY A 565 -26.05 -15.90 -38.02
CA GLY A 565 -25.79 -16.05 -39.45
C GLY A 565 -26.77 -16.94 -40.20
N VAL A 566 -27.41 -17.90 -39.53
CA VAL A 566 -28.23 -18.94 -40.21
C VAL A 566 -29.68 -18.49 -40.44
N THR A 567 -30.21 -17.54 -39.66
CA THR A 567 -31.61 -17.06 -39.82
C THR A 567 -31.74 -15.62 -40.31
N ARG A 568 -30.67 -14.82 -40.36
CA ARG A 568 -30.68 -13.56 -41.12
C ARG A 568 -30.60 -13.91 -42.60
N SER A 569 -31.77 -14.14 -43.18
CA SER A 569 -32.06 -14.09 -44.62
C SER A 569 -30.99 -13.31 -45.38
N GLN A 570 -30.21 -14.00 -46.21
CA GLN A 570 -29.18 -13.46 -47.12
C GLN A 570 -29.64 -12.27 -47.99
N LYS A 571 -30.92 -11.87 -47.93
CA LYS A 571 -31.54 -10.92 -48.86
C LYS A 571 -31.23 -9.44 -48.64
N GLN A 572 -30.45 -9.03 -47.64
CA GLN A 572 -30.14 -7.60 -47.42
C GLN A 572 -28.68 -7.27 -47.08
N PHE A 573 -27.71 -8.09 -47.48
CA PHE A 573 -26.35 -7.58 -47.61
C PHE A 573 -26.26 -6.72 -48.87
N THR A 574 -26.54 -5.42 -48.73
CA THR A 574 -26.10 -4.41 -49.69
C THR A 574 -24.61 -4.59 -49.93
N ASP A 575 -24.19 -4.70 -51.19
CA ASP A 575 -22.79 -4.88 -51.62
C ASP A 575 -21.86 -4.02 -50.74
N PRO A 576 -20.86 -4.61 -50.05
CA PRO A 576 -19.90 -3.88 -49.22
C PRO A 576 -19.24 -2.69 -49.93
N ARG A 577 -19.19 -2.71 -51.27
CA ARG A 577 -18.65 -1.63 -52.11
C ARG A 577 -19.60 -0.44 -52.24
N LEU A 578 -20.88 -0.60 -51.95
CA LEU A 578 -21.90 0.46 -52.02
C LEU A 578 -22.03 1.26 -50.73
N PHE A 579 -21.37 0.85 -49.64
CA PHE A 579 -21.35 1.64 -48.42
C PHE A 579 -20.48 2.89 -48.63
N ARG A 580 -21.13 4.03 -48.89
CA ARG A 580 -20.51 5.35 -48.75
C ARG A 580 -20.72 5.83 -47.32
N PRO A 581 -19.67 5.93 -46.48
CA PRO A 581 -19.83 6.45 -45.12
C PRO A 581 -20.43 7.85 -45.18
N ARG A 582 -21.40 8.12 -44.31
CA ARG A 582 -21.90 9.48 -44.12
C ARG A 582 -20.74 10.38 -43.64
N PRO A 583 -20.72 11.68 -43.95
CA PRO A 583 -19.74 12.60 -43.37
C PRO A 583 -19.68 12.45 -41.84
N GLY A 584 -18.50 12.18 -41.29
CA GLY A 584 -18.29 11.94 -39.86
C GLY A 584 -18.50 10.49 -39.38
N GLN A 585 -19.00 9.60 -40.23
CA GLN A 585 -19.14 8.18 -39.90
C GLN A 585 -17.85 7.42 -40.19
N ILE A 586 -17.22 6.89 -39.14
CA ILE A 586 -15.93 6.20 -39.24
C ILE A 586 -16.12 4.69 -39.45
N TYR A 587 -17.08 4.09 -38.75
CA TYR A 587 -17.35 2.66 -38.74
C TYR A 587 -18.74 2.33 -39.29
N ARG A 588 -18.96 1.09 -39.75
CA ARG A 588 -20.30 0.66 -40.18
C ARG A 588 -21.30 0.76 -39.00
N PRO A 589 -22.57 1.14 -39.24
CA PRO A 589 -23.53 1.35 -38.16
C PRO A 589 -23.81 0.11 -37.33
N ASP A 590 -23.69 -1.08 -37.93
CA ASP A 590 -23.94 -2.38 -37.35
C ASP A 590 -22.72 -3.00 -36.64
N SER A 591 -21.54 -2.41 -36.81
CA SER A 591 -20.32 -2.89 -36.16
C SER A 591 -20.36 -2.63 -34.66
N LYS A 592 -20.03 -3.68 -33.89
CA LYS A 592 -20.07 -3.64 -32.44
C LYS A 592 -18.78 -4.11 -31.80
N ILE A 593 -18.56 -3.69 -30.56
CA ILE A 593 -17.49 -4.15 -29.68
C ILE A 593 -18.07 -4.59 -28.33
N SER A 594 -17.56 -5.71 -27.80
CA SER A 594 -17.81 -6.11 -26.42
C SER A 594 -16.72 -5.54 -25.52
N VAL A 595 -17.08 -5.00 -24.36
CA VAL A 595 -16.12 -4.38 -23.44
C VAL A 595 -16.17 -5.08 -22.10
N PHE A 596 -15.01 -5.51 -21.62
CA PHE A 596 -14.82 -6.06 -20.28
C PHE A 596 -14.06 -5.03 -19.44
N ASP A 597 -14.72 -4.49 -18.43
CA ASP A 597 -14.09 -3.52 -17.54
C ASP A 597 -13.63 -4.21 -16.26
N PHE A 598 -12.31 -4.19 -16.03
CA PHE A 598 -11.65 -4.69 -14.83
C PHE A 598 -11.13 -3.57 -13.95
N ALA A 599 -11.32 -2.30 -14.35
CA ALA A 599 -10.81 -1.12 -13.68
C ALA A 599 -11.88 -0.32 -12.91
N SER A 600 -13.17 -0.53 -13.23
CA SER A 600 -14.27 0.09 -12.49
C SER A 600 -14.59 -0.62 -11.18
N PHE A 601 -15.32 0.11 -10.33
CA PHE A 601 -15.72 -0.32 -9.00
C PHE A 601 -16.82 -1.38 -8.99
N GLU A 602 -17.56 -1.54 -10.10
CA GLU A 602 -18.68 -2.50 -10.22
C GLU A 602 -18.23 -3.97 -10.38
N GLY A 603 -16.94 -4.23 -10.21
CA GLY A 603 -16.35 -5.56 -10.40
C GLY A 603 -16.22 -5.93 -11.87
N LEU A 604 -16.07 -7.24 -12.11
CA LEU A 604 -15.89 -7.85 -13.44
C LEU A 604 -17.14 -7.70 -14.32
N ALA A 605 -17.46 -6.49 -14.76
CA ALA A 605 -18.63 -6.21 -15.56
C ALA A 605 -18.33 -6.42 -17.05
N LEU A 606 -18.91 -7.48 -17.65
CA LEU A 606 -19.18 -7.47 -19.08
C LEU A 606 -20.21 -6.37 -19.34
N LYS A 607 -19.80 -5.31 -20.02
CA LYS A 607 -20.72 -4.25 -20.44
C LYS A 607 -21.12 -4.50 -21.90
N SER A 608 -22.42 -4.33 -22.16
CA SER A 608 -23.13 -4.71 -23.38
C SER A 608 -22.48 -4.23 -24.67
N LYS A 609 -22.78 -4.88 -25.81
CA LYS A 609 -22.22 -4.57 -27.13
C LYS A 609 -22.43 -3.10 -27.53
N TYR A 610 -21.36 -2.30 -27.58
CA TYR A 610 -21.37 -0.91 -28.03
C TYR A 610 -21.29 -0.82 -29.55
N SER A 611 -21.93 0.17 -30.17
CA SER A 611 -21.59 0.51 -31.56
C SER A 611 -20.17 1.09 -31.62
N LEU A 612 -19.41 0.76 -32.67
CA LEU A 612 -18.02 1.25 -32.78
C LEU A 612 -17.93 2.78 -32.83
N ASN A 613 -18.88 3.47 -33.46
CA ASN A 613 -18.89 4.94 -33.50
C ASN A 613 -19.14 5.53 -32.10
N ALA A 614 -20.09 4.99 -31.34
CA ALA A 614 -20.35 5.46 -29.98
C ALA A 614 -19.14 5.22 -29.07
N TYR A 615 -18.55 4.02 -29.14
CA TYR A 615 -17.38 3.68 -28.34
C TYR A 615 -16.14 4.51 -28.73
N TYR A 616 -15.91 4.77 -30.02
CA TYR A 616 -14.84 5.66 -30.45
C TYR A 616 -15.00 7.07 -29.87
N ASN A 617 -16.24 7.59 -29.89
CA ASN A 617 -16.56 8.92 -29.41
C ASN A 617 -16.48 9.04 -27.88
N ALA A 618 -16.75 7.97 -27.14
CA ALA A 618 -16.66 7.96 -25.69
C ALA A 618 -15.24 7.65 -25.18
N CYS A 619 -14.49 6.81 -25.90
CA CYS A 619 -13.27 6.17 -25.41
C CYS A 619 -12.04 6.46 -26.31
N TRP A 620 -12.01 5.88 -27.52
CA TRP A 620 -10.76 5.82 -28.30
C TRP A 620 -10.19 7.17 -28.69
N LYS A 621 -11.03 8.18 -28.93
CA LYS A 621 -10.55 9.52 -29.29
C LYS A 621 -9.71 10.21 -28.19
N TYR A 622 -9.79 9.73 -26.95
CA TYR A 622 -9.09 10.33 -25.79
C TYR A 622 -7.84 9.57 -25.32
N ILE A 623 -7.67 8.30 -25.72
CA ILE A 623 -6.65 7.44 -25.12
C ILE A 623 -5.27 7.64 -25.74
N ASN A 624 -5.18 7.64 -27.07
CA ASN A 624 -3.96 7.97 -27.82
C ASN A 624 -4.28 7.92 -29.34
N PRO A 625 -4.32 9.05 -30.07
CA PRO A 625 -4.63 9.06 -31.51
C PRO A 625 -3.58 8.37 -32.38
N GLU A 626 -2.35 8.16 -31.89
CA GLU A 626 -1.29 7.49 -32.64
C GLU A 626 -1.58 6.02 -32.92
N TRP A 627 -2.51 5.39 -32.17
CA TRP A 627 -3.01 4.04 -32.45
C TRP A 627 -4.21 3.99 -33.40
N ASP A 628 -4.80 5.14 -33.76
CA ASP A 628 -6.07 5.21 -34.48
C ASP A 628 -6.02 4.47 -35.83
N ALA A 629 -4.91 4.59 -36.56
CA ALA A 629 -4.72 3.90 -37.83
C ALA A 629 -4.74 2.36 -37.67
N ARG A 630 -4.13 1.84 -36.61
CA ARG A 630 -4.07 0.40 -36.31
C ARG A 630 -5.40 -0.11 -35.79
N VAL A 631 -6.05 0.64 -34.90
CA VAL A 631 -7.40 0.33 -34.37
C VAL A 631 -8.44 0.30 -35.48
N ARG A 632 -8.50 1.34 -36.32
CA ARG A 632 -9.41 1.36 -37.49
C ARG A 632 -9.15 0.22 -38.46
N ARG A 633 -7.90 -0.24 -38.57
CA ARG A 633 -7.58 -1.39 -39.39
C ARG A 633 -8.17 -2.67 -38.80
N ILE A 634 -7.95 -2.93 -37.52
CA ILE A 634 -8.54 -4.07 -36.80
C ILE A 634 -10.07 -4.07 -36.95
N CYS A 635 -10.71 -2.91 -36.79
CA CYS A 635 -12.16 -2.80 -36.97
C CYS A 635 -12.62 -3.20 -38.36
N ARG A 636 -11.96 -2.69 -39.41
CA ARG A 636 -12.27 -3.07 -40.80
C ARG A 636 -12.06 -4.55 -41.05
N ASP A 637 -11.00 -5.13 -40.49
CA ASP A 637 -10.73 -6.54 -40.71
C ASP A 637 -11.78 -7.44 -40.02
N VAL A 638 -12.43 -6.99 -38.94
CA VAL A 638 -13.61 -7.65 -38.36
C VAL A 638 -14.87 -7.41 -39.21
N GLU A 639 -15.07 -6.21 -39.75
CA GLU A 639 -16.18 -5.91 -40.67
C GLU A 639 -16.12 -6.73 -41.97
N GLU A 640 -14.91 -7.10 -42.39
CA GLU A 640 -14.63 -7.92 -43.57
C GLU A 640 -14.68 -9.43 -43.28
N SER A 641 -14.68 -9.85 -42.01
CA SER A 641 -14.66 -11.28 -41.65
C SER A 641 -16.02 -11.97 -41.77
N ASN A 642 -17.06 -11.30 -42.24
CA ASN A 642 -18.40 -11.86 -42.43
C ASN A 642 -18.98 -12.57 -41.19
N GLY A 643 -18.67 -12.06 -39.99
CA GLY A 643 -19.15 -12.62 -38.72
C GLY A 643 -18.32 -13.77 -38.15
N TRP A 644 -17.19 -14.12 -38.76
CA TRP A 644 -16.24 -15.11 -38.23
C TRP A 644 -15.28 -14.54 -37.18
N SER A 645 -15.33 -13.22 -36.94
CA SER A 645 -14.55 -12.57 -35.90
C SER A 645 -15.41 -11.57 -35.14
N CYS A 646 -15.00 -11.26 -33.91
CA CYS A 646 -15.58 -10.18 -33.12
C CYS A 646 -14.48 -9.29 -32.51
N LEU A 647 -14.88 -8.09 -32.09
CA LEU A 647 -14.02 -7.16 -31.36
C LEU A 647 -14.34 -7.22 -29.89
N VAL A 648 -13.28 -7.30 -29.09
CA VAL A 648 -13.34 -7.27 -27.64
C VAL A 648 -12.30 -6.30 -27.13
N GLU A 649 -12.65 -5.47 -26.15
CA GLU A 649 -11.69 -4.66 -25.41
C GLU A 649 -11.76 -4.95 -23.91
N GLY A 650 -10.62 -5.27 -23.32
CA GLY A 650 -10.45 -5.30 -21.87
C GLY A 650 -9.86 -4.00 -21.35
N ILE A 651 -10.43 -3.47 -20.26
CA ILE A 651 -9.91 -2.29 -19.56
C ILE A 651 -9.35 -2.74 -18.23
N PHE A 652 -8.02 -2.76 -18.08
CA PHE A 652 -7.34 -3.24 -16.89
C PHE A 652 -6.79 -2.09 -16.07
N LEU A 653 -6.93 -2.17 -14.75
CA LEU A 653 -6.34 -1.18 -13.86
C LEU A 653 -4.81 -1.25 -13.94
N HIS A 654 -4.14 -0.11 -14.20
CA HIS A 654 -2.68 -0.04 -14.26
C HIS A 654 -2.11 0.69 -13.04
N ASN A 655 -2.65 1.86 -12.72
CA ASN A 655 -2.39 2.60 -11.48
C ASN A 655 -3.62 3.45 -11.09
N GLU A 656 -3.51 4.30 -10.07
CA GLU A 656 -4.63 5.17 -9.63
C GLU A 656 -5.24 6.01 -10.76
N THR A 657 -4.41 6.44 -11.73
CA THR A 657 -4.77 7.41 -12.77
C THR A 657 -4.85 6.83 -14.19
N LEU A 658 -4.40 5.59 -14.40
CA LEU A 658 -4.25 5.00 -15.73
C LEU A 658 -4.85 3.60 -15.79
N CYS A 659 -5.39 3.29 -16.96
CA CYS A 659 -5.82 1.96 -17.35
C CYS A 659 -5.03 1.48 -18.58
N LEU A 660 -4.87 0.16 -18.65
CA LEU A 660 -4.39 -0.56 -19.82
C LEU A 660 -5.60 -1.05 -20.62
N PHE A 661 -5.78 -0.48 -21.80
CA PHE A 661 -6.81 -0.83 -22.76
C PHE A 661 -6.27 -1.87 -23.74
N VAL A 662 -6.84 -3.06 -23.76
CA VAL A 662 -6.39 -4.19 -24.57
C VAL A 662 -7.49 -4.55 -25.55
N LEU A 663 -7.36 -4.03 -26.78
CA LEU A 663 -8.22 -4.36 -27.90
C LEU A 663 -7.73 -5.66 -28.54
N VAL A 664 -8.62 -6.65 -28.63
CA VAL A 664 -8.35 -7.92 -29.28
C VAL A 664 -9.38 -8.18 -30.37
N ARG A 665 -8.90 -8.72 -31.48
CA ARG A 665 -9.73 -9.37 -32.49
C ARG A 665 -9.75 -10.85 -32.17
N LEU A 666 -10.94 -11.40 -31.98
CA LEU A 666 -11.14 -12.83 -31.73
C LEU A 666 -11.76 -13.48 -32.95
N GLY A 667 -11.11 -14.51 -33.49
CA GLY A 667 -11.67 -15.40 -34.49
C GLY A 667 -12.49 -16.50 -33.84
N TRP A 668 -13.58 -16.91 -34.48
CA TRP A 668 -14.46 -17.98 -34.03
C TRP A 668 -14.17 -19.28 -34.79
N ASP A 669 -13.98 -20.36 -34.04
CA ASP A 669 -13.79 -21.73 -34.53
C ASP A 669 -14.93 -22.61 -34.02
N GLY A 670 -15.94 -22.81 -34.87
CA GLY A 670 -17.10 -23.64 -34.55
C GLY A 670 -16.77 -25.14 -34.41
N ASP A 671 -15.63 -25.57 -34.98
CA ASP A 671 -15.17 -26.95 -34.96
C ASP A 671 -14.17 -27.22 -33.83
N ALA A 672 -13.94 -26.25 -32.94
CA ALA A 672 -13.10 -26.42 -31.77
C ALA A 672 -13.62 -27.58 -30.91
N ARG A 673 -12.78 -28.59 -30.72
CA ARG A 673 -13.11 -29.79 -29.92
C ARG A 673 -13.11 -29.51 -28.42
N ASP A 674 -12.35 -28.49 -27.99
CA ASP A 674 -12.46 -27.95 -26.65
C ASP A 674 -13.55 -26.88 -26.60
N GLU A 675 -14.03 -26.54 -25.40
CA GLU A 675 -15.02 -25.46 -25.17
C GLU A 675 -14.53 -24.06 -25.62
N ARG A 676 -13.44 -23.99 -26.38
CA ARG A 676 -12.67 -22.80 -26.72
C ARG A 676 -12.85 -22.44 -28.17
N ARG A 677 -13.90 -21.68 -28.40
CA ARG A 677 -14.35 -21.34 -29.73
C ARG A 677 -13.75 -20.02 -30.16
N TYR A 678 -13.35 -19.15 -29.23
CA TYR A 678 -12.65 -17.91 -29.54
C TYR A 678 -11.14 -18.09 -29.51
N LYS A 679 -10.48 -17.47 -30.50
CA LYS A 679 -9.02 -17.45 -30.63
C LYS A 679 -8.55 -16.04 -30.91
N VAL A 680 -7.56 -15.57 -30.16
CA VAL A 680 -6.94 -14.26 -30.43
C VAL A 680 -6.23 -14.29 -31.78
N GLU A 681 -6.62 -13.40 -32.70
CA GLU A 681 -6.01 -13.25 -34.03
C GLU A 681 -5.06 -12.05 -34.08
N GLU A 682 -5.44 -10.95 -33.42
CA GLU A 682 -4.70 -9.69 -33.44
C GLU A 682 -4.94 -8.93 -32.13
N THR A 683 -3.94 -8.18 -31.68
CA THR A 683 -4.02 -7.40 -30.45
C THR A 683 -3.42 -6.00 -30.61
N VAL A 684 -4.02 -5.03 -29.92
CA VAL A 684 -3.53 -3.69 -29.72
C VAL A 684 -3.71 -3.35 -28.25
N TRP A 685 -2.66 -2.81 -27.63
CA TRP A 685 -2.77 -2.29 -26.27
C TRP A 685 -2.43 -0.81 -26.22
N ARG A 686 -3.06 -0.10 -25.30
CA ARG A 686 -2.93 1.34 -25.12
C ARG A 686 -2.96 1.64 -23.63
N LEU A 687 -2.24 2.68 -23.21
CA LEU A 687 -2.39 3.25 -21.88
C LEU A 687 -3.20 4.52 -21.99
N GLY A 688 -4.27 4.62 -21.22
CA GLY A 688 -5.17 5.78 -21.20
C GLY A 688 -5.49 6.23 -19.79
N PRO A 689 -6.00 7.47 -19.62
CA PRO A 689 -6.43 7.95 -18.32
C PRO A 689 -7.64 7.16 -17.81
N ARG A 690 -7.67 6.88 -16.49
CA ARG A 690 -8.77 6.16 -15.83
C ARG A 690 -10.09 6.93 -15.93
N SER A 691 -10.07 8.26 -15.92
CA SER A 691 -11.28 9.08 -16.08
C SER A 691 -12.05 8.81 -17.37
N VAL A 692 -11.40 8.26 -18.42
CA VAL A 692 -12.11 7.82 -19.63
C VAL A 692 -13.10 6.70 -19.33
N THR A 693 -12.83 5.83 -18.35
CA THR A 693 -13.81 4.78 -17.98
C THR A 693 -15.06 5.38 -17.37
N GLU A 694 -14.92 6.40 -16.52
CA GLU A 694 -16.05 7.10 -15.88
C GLU A 694 -16.98 7.70 -16.95
N TYR A 695 -16.43 8.40 -17.94
CA TYR A 695 -17.22 8.95 -19.06
C TYR A 695 -17.92 7.90 -19.91
N ILE A 696 -17.33 6.71 -20.10
CA ILE A 696 -17.98 5.63 -20.85
C ILE A 696 -19.22 5.13 -20.10
N TRP A 697 -19.27 5.26 -18.77
CA TRP A 697 -20.36 4.73 -17.97
C TRP A 697 -21.48 5.74 -17.76
N ASP A 698 -21.17 6.99 -17.46
CA ASP A 698 -22.17 8.04 -17.22
C ASP A 698 -23.05 8.31 -18.46
N GLY A 699 -22.46 8.27 -19.66
CA GLY A 699 -23.17 8.62 -20.89
C GLY A 699 -24.13 7.56 -21.43
N PHE A 700 -24.21 6.37 -20.83
CA PHE A 700 -25.02 5.26 -21.35
C PHE A 700 -26.12 4.77 -20.39
N GLU A 701 -26.12 5.23 -19.13
CA GLU A 701 -27.24 4.94 -18.22
C GLU A 701 -28.50 5.74 -18.57
N GLU A 702 -28.37 6.87 -19.27
CA GLU A 702 -29.51 7.72 -19.67
C GLU A 702 -30.38 7.13 -20.80
N ASP A 703 -29.88 6.13 -21.53
CA ASP A 703 -30.57 5.53 -22.70
C ASP A 703 -31.32 4.22 -22.39
N LYS A 704 -31.44 3.82 -21.11
CA LYS A 704 -32.23 2.66 -20.65
C LYS A 704 -33.47 3.12 -19.89
#